data_AF-A0A3M0ZJ02-F1
#
_entry.id   AF-A0A3M0ZJ02-F1
#
_cell.length_a   1.000
_cell.length_b   1.000
_cell.length_c   1.000
_cell.angle_alpha   90.00
_cell.angle_beta   90.00
_cell.angle_gamma   90.00
#
_symmetry.space_group_name_H-M   'P 1'
#
loop_
_entity.id
_entity.type
_entity.pdbx_description
1 polymer ?
#
loop_
_entity_poly.entity_id
_entity_poly.type
_entity_poly.pdbx_seq_one_letter_code
_entity_poly.pdbx_strand_id
1 'polypeptide(L)'
;MFLFHDGATPQHHENPLNMMTRKGTGMMVRSVSLTLLTGCCLGMLLNLSAANSPPIDLRPRLIVETDAGGDPDDEASLVRLLMFSHLFKIEAIIADRSNAQIEGRSSYQNAVKSAGGNGADLVKRYIDDYAQIYPNLVKHDPNYPSPSYLKSITFPGYDSTNKARDALIAVVDRDDPRPVWYGNWGSNSGTTSNLRRALDHIQNSRAQAEYEAFASRLRICSLDGKGRTRQRHEDVIVLHIETGYPDMDGGRWYHRFRPLTENAGGFSVSRDITHNHGNLGKHYTTSKEGDSWTFVHLLSQPLGLSIPTRVTWGGWAGRYAGLRSGSDFPNNAFWWNDQRDTWQGSTNRDNTAKRFAPAMQHHFAARFDWGKATSFAMANHPPIAVVNGDDSGKVIRIFAQPDQTIHLDASASHDPDGDPLFFHWIRYDEADSYSGSITLNGTNQPQLDVTIPTSAEGKNIHLYLEVTDNGDPTPENDHPSLTSYRRIIIYVRNKLKIMCLGDSITDGSHHSDNGNGAYRRKLWELMQAAGWDVDLVGSRQNGGSGMDQDHEGYIGYRIDELYGDADGSEPNVNLAAKLNTYQPDVILLIIGANDALQNRDLANIDHRYMNLLNLIYRQRPEALVVMSNIHHMEKSGYNPDAAKAINAQLQDVFAAAYQIGMWTEWLDLKQLLVFPTDYADGVHPNQQGDDKIGQAFFDILNRLWVRREGELPVNHAPSVDAGADQTIILPQDIVELDPQITDDGLPQNQLTITWVQTAGPASVVIENPHTAHTFATFPQPGLYELKITVDDGQLQSSDTIRITVEEPASDEAIISIISVSTARGYMVVPDVQPGTALYIDRSYTFSTLADTLRGGYLIRTANNDKNVNTSEHITLDLTVNATFYTIYDRRGSDTPPAWLSSWTRTTLNVTSSDTGASPYIVFTRTFAPGTIILGGNKAGGGNSAGSNYTVIVQPQTTPPPSPGPQPFMEENGLLVVEAEHYTALDSRNDPNDVAWQVAAGEPGYAGSGFLTTPLPQGTNGSWSNACEAAWAITIQQPGTYTAWVRRLAPDGARNSAFLGIDDTPLASWDNRAASNQWTWQKLGQIELSAGEHTLQLRRREAGYGVDRILLSLDPGFIPQGEGPAESPRRQD
;
A
#
# COMPACT_ATOMS: atom_id res chain seq x y z
N MET A 1 49.48 -48.55 47.05
CA MET A 1 49.15 -49.97 46.77
C MET A 1 48.94 -50.05 45.26
N PHE A 2 50.06 -50.21 44.50
CA PHE A 2 50.46 -51.41 43.73
C PHE A 2 49.52 -51.64 42.51
N LEU A 3 49.93 -51.67 41.23
CA LEU A 3 51.21 -51.98 40.57
C LEU A 3 51.26 -51.42 39.12
N PHE A 4 52.48 -51.11 38.67
CA PHE A 4 52.94 -50.84 37.29
C PHE A 4 52.99 -52.13 36.42
N HIS A 5 52.90 -52.02 35.08
CA HIS A 5 54.02 -52.37 34.17
C HIS A 5 53.80 -52.03 32.68
N ASP A 6 54.92 -51.62 32.07
CA ASP A 6 55.23 -51.23 30.69
C ASP A 6 55.48 -52.40 29.71
N GLY A 7 55.54 -52.03 28.43
CA GLY A 7 56.47 -52.56 27.42
C GLY A 7 55.78 -53.34 26.29
N ALA A 8 56.23 -53.37 25.04
CA ALA A 8 57.31 -52.73 24.28
C ALA A 8 57.11 -53.12 22.79
N THR A 9 57.54 -52.30 21.83
CA THR A 9 57.85 -52.70 20.43
C THR A 9 59.15 -53.53 20.41
N PRO A 10 59.43 -54.46 19.44
CA PRO A 10 59.92 -54.09 18.08
C PRO A 10 59.79 -55.17 16.94
N GLN A 11 60.00 -54.80 15.67
CA GLN A 11 60.98 -55.40 14.72
C GLN A 11 60.71 -55.11 13.23
N HIS A 12 61.83 -55.08 12.48
CA HIS A 12 62.10 -54.59 11.13
C HIS A 12 62.23 -55.71 10.06
N HIS A 13 62.35 -55.27 8.79
CA HIS A 13 62.92 -55.91 7.57
C HIS A 13 61.94 -56.79 6.74
N GLU A 14 61.85 -56.74 5.40
CA GLU A 14 62.81 -56.33 4.37
C GLU A 14 62.14 -56.02 2.99
N ASN A 15 62.94 -55.37 2.13
CA ASN A 15 62.81 -54.73 0.79
C ASN A 15 62.41 -55.67 -0.40
N PRO A 16 62.20 -55.23 -1.69
CA PRO A 16 63.14 -54.34 -2.43
C PRO A 16 62.64 -53.39 -3.57
N LEU A 17 63.37 -52.26 -3.67
CA LEU A 17 64.06 -51.62 -4.84
C LEU A 17 63.31 -51.08 -6.07
N ASN A 18 63.39 -49.75 -6.27
CA ASN A 18 64.27 -49.03 -7.25
C ASN A 18 63.98 -47.50 -7.21
N MET A 19 64.89 -46.62 -6.74
CA MET A 19 65.94 -45.85 -7.50
C MET A 19 65.37 -45.03 -8.68
N MET A 20 65.57 -43.70 -8.86
CA MET A 20 66.71 -42.78 -8.68
C MET A 20 66.24 -41.31 -8.61
N THR A 21 66.60 -40.53 -7.57
CA THR A 21 67.62 -39.44 -7.50
C THR A 21 67.64 -38.34 -8.59
N ARG A 22 67.53 -37.05 -8.22
CA ARG A 22 68.66 -36.08 -7.99
C ARG A 22 68.21 -34.61 -7.84
N LYS A 23 68.81 -33.93 -6.83
CA LYS A 23 69.40 -32.56 -6.76
C LYS A 23 68.68 -31.41 -7.51
N GLY A 24 68.48 -30.20 -6.99
CA GLY A 24 69.03 -29.46 -5.86
C GLY A 24 68.99 -27.95 -6.19
N THR A 25 68.89 -27.11 -5.15
CA THR A 25 69.23 -25.66 -5.09
C THR A 25 68.51 -24.66 -6.01
N GLY A 26 67.97 -23.59 -5.43
CA GLY A 26 67.74 -22.34 -6.16
C GLY A 26 66.66 -21.44 -5.55
N MET A 27 67.10 -20.33 -4.97
CA MET A 27 66.33 -19.33 -4.25
C MET A 27 65.52 -18.40 -5.19
N MET A 28 64.41 -17.87 -4.64
CA MET A 28 63.90 -16.50 -4.83
C MET A 28 62.68 -16.24 -5.75
N VAL A 29 61.79 -15.39 -5.19
CA VAL A 29 60.77 -14.51 -5.79
C VAL A 29 59.29 -14.93 -5.74
N ARG A 30 58.66 -14.41 -4.67
CA ARG A 30 57.31 -13.85 -4.50
C ARG A 30 56.33 -13.76 -5.69
N SER A 31 55.12 -14.23 -5.39
CA SER A 31 53.80 -13.60 -5.58
C SER A 31 52.94 -13.91 -6.82
N VAL A 32 51.66 -14.15 -6.49
CA VAL A 32 50.40 -14.05 -7.26
C VAL A 32 49.86 -15.33 -7.91
N SER A 33 48.95 -15.94 -7.15
CA SER A 33 47.59 -16.39 -7.48
C SER A 33 47.27 -16.90 -8.89
N LEU A 34 46.74 -18.13 -8.95
CA LEU A 34 45.63 -18.45 -9.85
C LEU A 34 44.77 -19.58 -9.26
N THR A 35 43.55 -19.20 -8.88
CA THR A 35 42.45 -20.06 -8.45
C THR A 35 41.89 -20.83 -9.64
N LEU A 36 41.63 -22.13 -9.50
CA LEU A 36 40.60 -22.82 -10.28
C LEU A 36 40.25 -24.20 -9.70
N LEU A 37 38.93 -24.43 -9.68
CA LEU A 37 38.20 -25.71 -9.59
C LEU A 37 38.12 -26.42 -8.23
N THR A 38 37.01 -26.17 -7.54
CA THR A 38 36.14 -27.26 -7.04
C THR A 38 34.68 -26.84 -7.22
N GLY A 39 34.07 -27.31 -8.31
CA GLY A 39 32.63 -27.36 -8.47
C GLY A 39 32.05 -28.66 -7.92
N CYS A 40 30.73 -28.65 -7.71
CA CYS A 40 29.84 -29.70 -7.24
C CYS A 40 29.63 -29.75 -5.71
N CYS A 41 28.70 -28.93 -5.23
CA CYS A 41 27.49 -29.42 -4.55
C CYS A 41 26.38 -28.36 -4.70
N LEU A 42 25.41 -28.71 -5.55
CA LEU A 42 24.11 -28.08 -5.65
C LEU A 42 23.33 -28.48 -4.39
N GLY A 43 22.81 -27.52 -3.62
CA GLY A 43 22.02 -27.80 -2.42
C GLY A 43 21.30 -26.54 -1.98
N MET A 44 20.02 -26.45 -2.35
CA MET A 44 19.03 -25.43 -2.02
C MET A 44 19.24 -24.77 -0.65
N LEU A 45 19.45 -23.46 -0.63
CA LEU A 45 19.21 -22.63 0.55
C LEU A 45 17.87 -21.92 0.33
N LEU A 46 16.97 -22.18 1.25
CA LEU A 46 15.61 -21.66 1.29
C LEU A 46 15.64 -20.26 1.87
N ASN A 47 15.07 -19.32 1.11
CA ASN A 47 14.78 -17.96 1.53
C ASN A 47 13.80 -18.01 2.71
N LEU A 48 14.35 -17.78 3.89
CA LEU A 48 13.59 -17.40 5.07
C LEU A 48 13.34 -15.90 4.95
N SER A 49 12.28 -15.54 4.23
CA SER A 49 11.69 -14.21 4.37
C SER A 49 11.48 -13.93 5.86
N ALA A 50 11.77 -12.70 6.31
CA ALA A 50 11.09 -12.13 7.46
C ALA A 50 9.61 -12.54 7.34
N ALA A 51 9.11 -13.31 8.30
CA ALA A 51 7.76 -13.85 8.25
C ALA A 51 6.81 -12.70 7.91
N ASN A 52 6.18 -12.73 6.72
CA ASN A 52 5.16 -11.79 6.32
C ASN A 52 4.03 -11.93 7.34
N SER A 53 4.09 -11.16 8.42
CA SER A 53 3.04 -11.11 9.41
C SER A 53 1.78 -10.69 8.65
N PRO A 54 0.66 -11.42 8.78
CA PRO A 54 -0.55 -11.03 8.08
C PRO A 54 -0.91 -9.58 8.48
N PRO A 55 -1.30 -8.74 7.51
CA PRO A 55 -1.65 -7.35 7.79
C PRO A 55 -2.76 -7.31 8.84
N ILE A 56 -2.55 -6.55 9.92
CA ILE A 56 -3.53 -6.44 11.01
C ILE A 56 -4.40 -5.20 10.76
N ASP A 57 -5.72 -5.41 10.70
CA ASP A 57 -6.67 -4.30 10.76
C ASP A 57 -6.68 -3.69 12.17
N LEU A 58 -6.07 -2.52 12.33
CA LEU A 58 -5.99 -1.79 13.59
C LEU A 58 -7.30 -1.10 13.99
N ARG A 59 -8.37 -1.18 13.18
CA ARG A 59 -9.64 -0.55 13.53
C ARG A 59 -10.38 -1.36 14.60
N PRO A 60 -10.76 -0.75 15.74
CA PRO A 60 -11.58 -1.41 16.74
C PRO A 60 -13.00 -1.64 16.22
N ARG A 61 -13.58 -2.80 16.55
CA ARG A 61 -15.01 -3.07 16.33
C ARG A 61 -15.83 -2.33 17.38
N LEU A 62 -16.77 -1.50 16.95
CA LEU A 62 -17.52 -0.59 17.81
C LEU A 62 -19.03 -0.73 17.61
N ILE A 63 -19.74 -0.92 18.71
CA ILE A 63 -21.18 -0.71 18.84
C ILE A 63 -21.39 0.53 19.70
N VAL A 64 -22.27 1.43 19.26
CA VAL A 64 -22.68 2.60 20.03
C VAL A 64 -24.15 2.45 20.43
N GLU A 65 -24.45 2.69 21.70
CA GLU A 65 -25.80 2.92 22.20
C GLU A 65 -25.93 4.37 22.68
N THR A 66 -26.88 5.10 22.10
CA THR A 66 -27.07 6.54 22.26
C THR A 66 -28.52 6.87 22.53
N ASP A 67 -28.73 7.93 23.30
CA ASP A 67 -30.05 8.53 23.48
C ASP A 67 -30.24 9.83 22.70
N ALA A 68 -29.61 9.89 21.52
CA ALA A 68 -29.86 10.88 20.48
C ALA A 68 -31.34 11.24 20.36
N GLY A 69 -31.61 12.54 20.34
CA GLY A 69 -32.92 13.14 20.53
C GLY A 69 -33.20 13.47 21.99
N GLY A 70 -32.18 13.48 22.85
CA GLY A 70 -32.24 13.81 24.28
C GLY A 70 -31.49 15.10 24.61
N ASP A 71 -30.17 15.00 24.81
CA ASP A 71 -29.28 16.13 25.03
C ASP A 71 -28.45 16.41 23.76
N PRO A 72 -28.14 17.68 23.45
CA PRO A 72 -27.30 18.01 22.31
C PRO A 72 -25.90 17.39 22.26
N ASP A 73 -25.39 16.83 23.36
CA ASP A 73 -24.07 16.18 23.43
C ASP A 73 -24.00 14.85 22.68
N ASP A 74 -25.05 14.02 22.70
CA ASP A 74 -25.16 12.81 21.88
C ASP A 74 -24.98 13.14 20.40
N GLU A 75 -25.63 14.20 19.92
CA GLU A 75 -25.58 14.57 18.50
C GLU A 75 -24.23 15.18 18.11
N ALA A 76 -23.61 15.96 19.00
CA ALA A 76 -22.25 16.45 18.77
C ALA A 76 -21.24 15.30 18.74
N SER A 77 -21.37 14.32 19.65
CA SER A 77 -20.56 13.10 19.68
C SER A 77 -20.79 12.22 18.46
N LEU A 78 -22.02 12.13 17.95
CA LEU A 78 -22.36 11.44 16.70
C LEU A 78 -21.68 12.07 15.48
N VAL A 79 -21.66 13.41 15.39
CA VAL A 79 -20.94 14.12 14.32
C VAL A 79 -19.45 13.77 14.37
N ARG A 80 -18.82 13.79 15.55
CA ARG A 80 -17.42 13.39 15.71
C ARG A 80 -17.20 11.93 15.32
N LEU A 81 -18.06 11.01 15.77
CA LEU A 81 -17.98 9.60 15.40
C LEU A 81 -18.04 9.40 13.87
N LEU A 82 -18.94 10.10 13.19
CA LEU A 82 -19.06 10.04 11.72
C LEU A 82 -17.80 10.56 11.03
N MET A 83 -17.20 11.65 11.52
CA MET A 83 -15.94 12.19 10.97
C MET A 83 -14.76 11.24 11.19
N PHE A 84 -14.72 10.50 12.30
CA PHE A 84 -13.67 9.52 12.56
C PHE A 84 -14.02 8.08 12.12
N SER A 85 -15.14 7.88 11.42
CA SER A 85 -15.71 6.55 11.16
C SER A 85 -14.82 5.62 10.32
N HIS A 86 -13.89 6.15 9.51
CA HIS A 86 -12.89 5.35 8.79
C HIS A 86 -11.91 4.60 9.72
N LEU A 87 -11.71 5.09 10.96
CA LEU A 87 -10.84 4.47 11.96
C LEU A 87 -11.54 3.40 12.82
N PHE A 88 -12.79 3.08 12.49
CA PHE A 88 -13.60 2.10 13.20
C PHE A 88 -14.16 1.04 12.25
N LYS A 89 -14.41 -0.15 12.79
CA LYS A 89 -15.44 -1.03 12.26
C LYS A 89 -16.70 -0.80 13.07
N ILE A 90 -17.53 0.17 12.66
CA ILE A 90 -18.82 0.41 13.31
C ILE A 90 -19.76 -0.74 12.93
N GLU A 91 -20.20 -1.51 13.91
CA GLU A 91 -21.01 -2.73 13.73
C GLU A 91 -22.49 -2.49 14.05
N ALA A 92 -22.81 -1.52 14.92
CA ALA A 92 -24.18 -1.07 15.17
C ALA A 92 -24.23 0.34 15.78
N ILE A 93 -25.28 1.10 15.43
CA ILE A 93 -25.67 2.33 16.09
C ILE A 93 -27.09 2.14 16.65
N ILE A 94 -27.21 2.07 17.96
CA ILE A 94 -28.44 1.77 18.69
C ILE A 94 -28.98 3.07 19.28
N ALA A 95 -30.19 3.46 18.88
CA ALA A 95 -30.81 4.70 19.35
C ALA A 95 -32.02 4.42 20.25
N ASP A 96 -31.91 4.78 21.53
CA ASP A 96 -32.80 4.30 22.59
C ASP A 96 -34.11 5.06 22.75
N ARG A 97 -34.28 6.20 22.08
CA ARG A 97 -35.51 7.00 22.23
C ARG A 97 -36.60 6.54 21.29
N SER A 98 -37.73 6.10 21.84
CA SER A 98 -38.96 5.86 21.08
C SER A 98 -39.61 7.14 20.56
N ASN A 99 -39.24 8.28 21.13
CA ASN A 99 -39.63 9.62 20.72
C ASN A 99 -38.44 10.58 20.90
N ALA A 100 -37.94 11.12 19.80
CA ALA A 100 -36.85 12.11 19.82
C ALA A 100 -37.44 13.47 20.24
N GLN A 101 -37.15 13.90 21.48
CA GLN A 101 -37.56 15.20 22.02
C GLN A 101 -36.31 15.92 22.52
N ILE A 102 -35.74 16.79 21.69
CA ILE A 102 -34.61 17.62 22.12
C ILE A 102 -35.18 18.79 22.93
N GLU A 103 -34.88 18.84 24.23
CA GLU A 103 -35.29 19.95 25.09
C GLU A 103 -34.53 21.24 24.70
N GLY A 104 -35.24 22.36 24.56
CA GLY A 104 -34.62 23.70 24.56
C GLY A 104 -34.09 24.29 23.23
N ARG A 105 -34.46 23.79 22.04
CA ARG A 105 -34.11 24.44 20.75
C ARG A 105 -35.33 24.60 19.81
N SER A 106 -35.24 25.56 18.88
CA SER A 106 -36.33 25.92 17.96
C SER A 106 -35.81 26.29 16.57
N SER A 107 -36.08 25.44 15.58
CA SER A 107 -36.44 25.76 14.17
C SER A 107 -36.20 24.58 13.20
N TYR A 108 -35.08 23.85 13.28
CA TYR A 108 -34.88 22.58 12.52
C TYR A 108 -35.64 21.39 13.15
N GLN A 109 -35.84 21.44 14.47
CA GLN A 109 -36.50 20.40 15.27
C GLN A 109 -38.01 20.31 15.07
N ASN A 110 -38.64 21.37 14.53
CA ASN A 110 -40.06 21.31 14.20
C ASN A 110 -40.32 20.42 12.96
N ALA A 111 -39.31 20.13 12.13
CA ALA A 111 -39.39 19.14 11.05
C ALA A 111 -39.31 17.68 11.57
N VAL A 112 -38.54 17.44 12.64
CA VAL A 112 -38.53 16.15 13.36
C VAL A 112 -39.87 15.91 14.06
N LYS A 113 -40.41 16.95 14.73
CA LYS A 113 -41.74 16.94 15.37
C LYS A 113 -42.90 16.71 14.40
N SER A 114 -42.82 17.18 13.15
CA SER A 114 -43.94 17.09 12.19
C SER A 114 -44.03 15.74 11.47
N ALA A 115 -43.04 14.84 11.64
CA ALA A 115 -43.00 13.52 11.02
C ALA A 115 -43.12 12.32 11.99
N GLY A 116 -43.12 12.53 13.31
CA GLY A 116 -43.32 11.45 14.30
C GLY A 116 -42.18 10.43 14.46
N GLY A 117 -40.92 10.82 14.16
CA GLY A 117 -39.76 9.89 14.14
C GLY A 117 -39.13 9.59 15.51
N ASN A 118 -38.57 8.40 15.67
CA ASN A 118 -37.83 7.95 16.85
C ASN A 118 -36.33 8.35 16.77
N GLY A 119 -35.53 8.01 17.80
CA GLY A 119 -34.09 8.31 17.84
C GLY A 119 -33.29 7.72 16.67
N ALA A 120 -33.64 6.52 16.20
CA ALA A 120 -32.97 5.92 15.04
C ALA A 120 -33.26 6.70 13.75
N ASP A 121 -34.46 7.28 13.61
CA ASP A 121 -34.79 8.17 12.49
C ASP A 121 -34.05 9.51 12.58
N LEU A 122 -33.67 9.96 13.79
CA LEU A 122 -32.79 11.11 13.95
C LEU A 122 -31.36 10.78 13.52
N VAL A 123 -30.78 9.69 14.02
CA VAL A 123 -29.43 9.24 13.62
C VAL A 123 -29.32 9.07 12.10
N LYS A 124 -30.33 8.48 11.45
CA LYS A 124 -30.35 8.29 9.99
C LYS A 124 -30.32 9.61 9.20
N ARG A 125 -30.84 10.70 9.76
CA ARG A 125 -30.76 12.04 9.15
C ARG A 125 -29.36 12.65 9.27
N TYR A 126 -28.68 12.45 10.40
CA TYR A 126 -27.25 12.80 10.48
C TYR A 126 -26.43 12.00 9.45
N ILE A 127 -26.80 10.74 9.21
CA ILE A 127 -26.19 9.95 8.14
C ILE A 127 -26.57 10.48 6.74
N ASP A 128 -27.77 11.04 6.54
CA ASP A 128 -28.14 11.75 5.30
C ASP A 128 -27.27 12.98 5.05
N ASP A 129 -26.91 13.73 6.10
CA ASP A 129 -26.01 14.87 6.00
C ASP A 129 -24.55 14.45 5.79
N TYR A 130 -24.11 13.37 6.44
CA TYR A 130 -22.84 12.71 6.14
C TYR A 130 -22.77 12.25 4.67
N ALA A 131 -23.86 11.73 4.12
CA ALA A 131 -23.91 11.27 2.72
C ALA A 131 -23.62 12.37 1.70
N GLN A 132 -23.87 13.64 2.03
CA GLN A 132 -23.59 14.78 1.15
C GLN A 132 -22.09 15.04 0.99
N ILE A 133 -21.29 14.72 2.02
CA ILE A 133 -19.83 14.92 2.01
C ILE A 133 -19.05 13.62 1.81
N TYR A 134 -19.70 12.46 1.92
CA TYR A 134 -19.10 11.14 1.71
C TYR A 134 -18.28 11.01 0.40
N PRO A 135 -18.74 11.50 -0.78
CA PRO A 135 -17.96 11.38 -2.02
C PRO A 135 -16.61 12.09 -1.98
N ASN A 136 -16.46 13.10 -1.13
CA ASN A 136 -15.19 13.77 -0.90
C ASN A 136 -14.37 13.02 0.16
N LEU A 137 -14.98 12.66 1.30
CA LEU A 137 -14.31 11.92 2.37
C LEU A 137 -13.58 10.65 1.88
N VAL A 138 -14.19 9.87 0.97
CA VAL A 138 -13.55 8.64 0.44
C VAL A 138 -12.36 8.88 -0.48
N LYS A 139 -12.14 10.12 -0.95
CA LYS A 139 -10.93 10.50 -1.69
C LYS A 139 -9.73 10.69 -0.76
N HIS A 140 -10.00 11.00 0.51
CA HIS A 140 -8.98 11.20 1.56
C HIS A 140 -8.72 9.91 2.35
N ASP A 141 -9.74 9.08 2.57
CA ASP A 141 -9.56 7.72 3.09
C ASP A 141 -10.65 6.77 2.58
N PRO A 142 -10.33 5.72 1.81
CA PRO A 142 -11.31 4.77 1.29
C PRO A 142 -12.02 3.94 2.37
N ASN A 143 -11.55 3.95 3.62
CA ASN A 143 -12.15 3.22 4.74
C ASN A 143 -13.40 3.85 5.33
N TYR A 144 -13.78 5.07 4.90
CA TYR A 144 -15.04 5.67 5.33
C TYR A 144 -16.23 4.75 4.99
N PRO A 145 -17.08 4.38 5.97
CA PRO A 145 -18.21 3.50 5.74
C PRO A 145 -19.29 4.19 4.90
N SER A 146 -19.82 3.46 3.90
CA SER A 146 -20.88 4.02 3.06
C SER A 146 -22.11 4.44 3.89
N PRO A 147 -22.83 5.51 3.49
CA PRO A 147 -24.04 5.94 4.19
C PRO A 147 -25.13 4.86 4.22
N SER A 148 -25.21 4.03 3.17
CA SER A 148 -26.16 2.91 3.10
C SER A 148 -25.82 1.84 4.14
N TYR A 149 -24.53 1.51 4.31
CA TYR A 149 -24.07 0.60 5.34
C TYR A 149 -24.41 1.13 6.74
N LEU A 150 -24.04 2.38 7.06
CA LEU A 150 -24.33 2.99 8.37
C LEU A 150 -25.83 2.98 8.71
N LYS A 151 -26.70 3.29 7.74
CA LYS A 151 -28.16 3.22 7.91
C LYS A 151 -28.65 1.79 8.16
N SER A 152 -28.05 0.80 7.50
CA SER A 152 -28.42 -0.62 7.64
C SER A 152 -28.14 -1.18 9.03
N ILE A 153 -27.11 -0.65 9.71
CA ILE A 153 -26.72 -1.02 11.06
C ILE A 153 -27.26 -0.06 12.14
N THR A 154 -28.17 0.85 11.78
CA THR A 154 -28.81 1.79 12.72
C THR A 154 -30.16 1.24 13.18
N PHE A 155 -30.26 0.90 14.46
CA PHE A 155 -31.42 0.19 15.04
C PHE A 155 -32.14 1.00 16.12
N PRO A 156 -33.49 0.92 16.18
CA PRO A 156 -34.22 1.40 17.36
C PRO A 156 -33.96 0.50 18.57
N GLY A 157 -33.54 1.12 19.68
CA GLY A 157 -33.11 0.46 20.92
C GLY A 157 -34.12 0.45 22.07
N TYR A 158 -35.24 1.17 21.96
CA TYR A 158 -36.24 1.26 23.03
C TYR A 158 -36.91 -0.08 23.39
N ASP A 159 -37.41 -0.19 24.63
CA ASP A 159 -37.87 -1.45 25.25
C ASP A 159 -38.98 -2.21 24.50
N SER A 160 -39.78 -1.54 23.64
CA SER A 160 -40.86 -2.20 22.88
C SER A 160 -40.40 -2.95 21.62
N THR A 161 -39.10 -2.99 21.32
CA THR A 161 -38.52 -3.69 20.17
C THR A 161 -37.24 -4.44 20.57
N ASN A 162 -36.99 -5.62 20.01
CA ASN A 162 -35.75 -6.40 20.24
C ASN A 162 -34.72 -6.26 19.11
N LYS A 163 -34.98 -5.46 18.06
CA LYS A 163 -34.10 -5.36 16.89
C LYS A 163 -32.64 -5.05 17.24
N ALA A 164 -32.40 -4.06 18.11
CA ALA A 164 -31.06 -3.70 18.54
C ALA A 164 -30.38 -4.79 19.37
N ARG A 165 -31.10 -5.40 20.33
CA ARG A 165 -30.63 -6.56 21.11
C ARG A 165 -30.19 -7.70 20.18
N ASP A 166 -31.03 -8.06 19.21
CA ASP A 166 -30.78 -9.19 18.32
C ASP A 166 -29.60 -8.90 17.37
N ALA A 167 -29.48 -7.66 16.89
CA ALA A 167 -28.34 -7.22 16.10
C ALA A 167 -27.02 -7.26 16.90
N LEU A 168 -27.03 -6.81 18.16
CA LEU A 168 -25.88 -6.91 19.06
C LEU A 168 -25.43 -8.36 19.23
N ILE A 169 -26.39 -9.27 19.52
CA ILE A 169 -26.11 -10.70 19.64
C ILE A 169 -25.45 -11.24 18.37
N ALA A 170 -26.02 -10.93 17.19
CA ALA A 170 -25.48 -11.38 15.92
C ALA A 170 -24.04 -10.86 15.65
N VAL A 171 -23.74 -9.62 16.03
CA VAL A 171 -22.39 -9.04 15.90
C VAL A 171 -21.38 -9.78 16.78
N VAL A 172 -21.76 -10.08 18.02
CA VAL A 172 -20.90 -10.78 18.98
C VAL A 172 -20.78 -12.27 18.66
N ASP A 173 -21.77 -12.87 18.02
CA ASP A 173 -21.73 -14.28 17.58
C ASP A 173 -20.96 -14.51 16.28
N ARG A 174 -20.65 -13.45 15.51
CA ARG A 174 -19.93 -13.58 14.24
C ARG A 174 -18.62 -14.32 14.44
N ASP A 175 -18.22 -15.12 13.47
CA ASP A 175 -16.90 -15.75 13.38
C ASP A 175 -15.83 -14.66 13.11
N ASP A 176 -15.45 -13.95 14.17
CA ASP A 176 -14.48 -12.86 14.17
C ASP A 176 -13.91 -12.75 15.59
N PRO A 177 -12.71 -13.30 15.86
CA PRO A 177 -12.16 -13.39 17.21
C PRO A 177 -11.82 -12.02 17.83
N ARG A 178 -11.86 -10.93 17.06
CA ARG A 178 -11.59 -9.59 17.58
C ARG A 178 -12.65 -9.16 18.59
N PRO A 179 -12.25 -8.48 19.67
CA PRO A 179 -13.20 -7.99 20.66
C PRO A 179 -14.13 -6.92 20.08
N VAL A 180 -15.33 -6.82 20.66
CA VAL A 180 -16.32 -5.78 20.32
C VAL A 180 -16.40 -4.78 21.47
N TRP A 181 -16.14 -3.51 21.16
CA TRP A 181 -16.33 -2.41 22.09
C TRP A 181 -17.78 -1.93 22.08
N TYR A 182 -18.35 -1.76 23.27
CA TYR A 182 -19.67 -1.21 23.48
C TYR A 182 -19.55 0.16 24.15
N GLY A 183 -19.73 1.22 23.37
CA GLY A 183 -19.81 2.59 23.85
C GLY A 183 -21.23 2.90 24.28
N ASN A 184 -21.47 2.98 25.60
CA ASN A 184 -22.78 3.29 26.16
C ASN A 184 -22.84 4.77 26.57
N TRP A 185 -23.48 5.57 25.73
CA TRP A 185 -23.63 7.01 25.91
C TRP A 185 -24.75 7.31 26.92
N GLY A 186 -25.84 6.56 26.83
CA GLY A 186 -26.89 6.62 27.85
C GLY A 186 -28.28 6.28 27.34
N SER A 187 -29.23 6.57 28.22
CA SER A 187 -30.67 6.42 28.01
C SER A 187 -31.42 7.39 28.92
N ASN A 188 -31.53 8.67 28.56
CA ASN A 188 -32.23 9.66 29.40
C ASN A 188 -33.76 9.41 29.49
N SER A 189 -34.27 8.33 28.88
CA SER A 189 -35.67 7.89 28.90
C SER A 189 -35.99 6.78 29.92
N GLY A 190 -34.97 6.21 30.58
CA GLY A 190 -35.14 5.11 31.54
C GLY A 190 -35.23 3.71 30.92
N THR A 191 -34.95 3.56 29.63
CA THR A 191 -34.86 2.25 28.95
C THR A 191 -33.72 1.41 29.50
N THR A 192 -33.89 0.09 29.47
CA THR A 192 -32.81 -0.84 29.82
C THR A 192 -31.85 -0.96 28.65
N SER A 193 -30.55 -0.77 28.89
CA SER A 193 -29.52 -0.91 27.85
C SER A 193 -29.66 -2.22 27.08
N ASN A 194 -29.52 -2.16 25.77
CA ASN A 194 -29.60 -3.31 24.88
C ASN A 194 -28.49 -4.32 25.15
N LEU A 195 -27.33 -3.88 25.65
CA LEU A 195 -26.29 -4.80 26.11
C LEU A 195 -26.78 -5.67 27.27
N ARG A 196 -27.39 -5.08 28.29
CA ARG A 196 -27.95 -5.85 29.41
C ARG A 196 -29.05 -6.80 28.91
N ARG A 197 -29.95 -6.31 28.05
CA ARG A 197 -31.02 -7.14 27.46
C ARG A 197 -30.45 -8.31 26.65
N ALA A 198 -29.32 -8.13 25.98
CA ALA A 198 -28.64 -9.19 25.24
C ALA A 198 -28.00 -10.20 26.22
N LEU A 199 -27.25 -9.74 27.21
CA LEU A 199 -26.63 -10.62 28.21
C LEU A 199 -27.66 -11.41 29.01
N ASP A 200 -28.73 -10.77 29.48
CA ASP A 200 -29.87 -11.43 30.14
C ASP A 200 -30.50 -12.48 29.20
N HIS A 201 -30.64 -12.18 27.90
CA HIS A 201 -31.19 -13.13 26.93
C HIS A 201 -30.29 -14.35 26.73
N ILE A 202 -28.98 -14.13 26.54
CA ILE A 202 -28.00 -15.20 26.31
C ILE A 202 -27.86 -16.07 27.55
N GLN A 203 -27.75 -15.49 28.74
CA GLN A 203 -27.68 -16.23 30.00
C GLN A 203 -28.91 -17.14 30.20
N ASN A 204 -30.09 -16.71 29.76
CA ASN A 204 -31.32 -17.49 29.87
C ASN A 204 -31.54 -18.50 28.72
N SER A 205 -30.79 -18.40 27.63
CA SER A 205 -31.04 -19.19 26.40
C SER A 205 -29.90 -20.12 25.98
N ARG A 206 -28.69 -19.94 26.53
CA ARG A 206 -27.49 -20.72 26.20
C ARG A 206 -26.90 -21.41 27.42
N ALA A 207 -26.01 -22.39 27.19
CA ALA A 207 -25.26 -23.00 28.29
C ALA A 207 -24.32 -21.97 28.95
N GLN A 208 -24.00 -22.17 30.23
CA GLN A 208 -23.16 -21.24 31.00
C GLN A 208 -21.82 -20.92 30.30
N ALA A 209 -21.15 -21.95 29.76
CA ALA A 209 -19.88 -21.77 29.04
C ALA A 209 -20.03 -20.96 27.74
N GLU A 210 -21.15 -21.10 27.02
CA GLU A 210 -21.44 -20.33 25.81
C GLU A 210 -21.78 -18.86 26.15
N TYR A 211 -22.47 -18.64 27.28
CA TYR A 211 -22.71 -17.31 27.81
C TYR A 211 -21.41 -16.60 28.22
N GLU A 212 -20.52 -17.30 28.93
CA GLU A 212 -19.21 -16.77 29.32
C GLU A 212 -18.34 -16.48 28.10
N ALA A 213 -18.34 -17.37 27.09
CA ALA A 213 -17.64 -17.14 25.83
C ALA A 213 -18.17 -15.89 25.11
N PHE A 214 -19.50 -15.75 24.99
CA PHE A 214 -20.15 -14.57 24.44
C PHE A 214 -19.74 -13.29 25.18
N ALA A 215 -19.84 -13.28 26.52
CA ALA A 215 -19.53 -12.10 27.33
C ALA A 215 -18.04 -11.73 27.28
N SER A 216 -17.14 -12.72 27.17
CA SER A 216 -15.69 -12.50 27.13
C SER A 216 -15.20 -11.73 25.89
N ARG A 217 -16.02 -11.71 24.82
CA ARG A 217 -15.74 -10.98 23.58
C ARG A 217 -16.02 -9.48 23.70
N LEU A 218 -16.75 -9.05 24.73
CA LEU A 218 -17.14 -7.66 24.92
C LEU A 218 -16.12 -6.87 25.73
N ARG A 219 -15.95 -5.59 25.38
CA ARG A 219 -15.38 -4.54 26.23
C ARG A 219 -16.36 -3.38 26.30
N ILE A 220 -16.45 -2.71 27.44
CA ILE A 220 -17.43 -1.65 27.65
C ILE A 220 -16.73 -0.35 28.01
N CYS A 221 -17.16 0.76 27.41
CA CYS A 221 -16.91 2.10 27.92
C CYS A 221 -18.25 2.80 28.14
N SER A 222 -18.51 3.25 29.37
CA SER A 222 -19.85 3.71 29.77
C SER A 222 -19.83 4.93 30.67
N LEU A 223 -20.92 5.69 30.60
CA LEU A 223 -21.25 6.82 31.48
C LEU A 223 -22.16 6.43 32.66
N ASP A 224 -22.40 5.13 32.86
CA ASP A 224 -23.53 4.65 33.64
C ASP A 224 -23.23 4.43 35.14
N GLY A 225 -23.51 5.48 35.91
CA GLY A 225 -23.53 5.46 37.37
C GLY A 225 -24.65 4.69 38.06
N LYS A 226 -25.68 4.23 37.34
CA LYS A 226 -26.93 3.72 37.93
C LYS A 226 -27.18 2.23 37.70
N GLY A 227 -26.22 1.49 37.13
CA GLY A 227 -26.32 0.03 36.97
C GLY A 227 -27.34 -0.45 35.93
N ARG A 228 -27.63 0.35 34.91
CA ARG A 228 -28.45 -0.02 33.75
C ARG A 228 -27.75 -1.06 32.86
N THR A 229 -26.42 -1.05 32.82
CA THR A 229 -25.60 -2.13 32.24
C THR A 229 -25.02 -3.08 33.29
N ARG A 230 -25.13 -2.78 34.59
CA ARG A 230 -24.33 -3.39 35.68
C ARG A 230 -25.18 -4.13 36.72
N GLN A 231 -24.52 -4.78 37.67
CA GLN A 231 -25.08 -5.53 38.82
C GLN A 231 -25.46 -7.01 38.59
N ARG A 232 -25.26 -7.59 37.39
CA ARG A 232 -25.47 -9.05 37.16
C ARG A 232 -24.45 -9.76 36.25
N HIS A 233 -23.76 -9.03 35.38
CA HIS A 233 -22.87 -9.61 34.35
C HIS A 233 -21.44 -9.08 34.41
N GLU A 234 -21.10 -8.29 35.43
CA GLU A 234 -19.77 -7.69 35.60
C GLU A 234 -18.67 -8.73 35.80
N ASP A 235 -19.05 -9.91 36.29
CA ASP A 235 -18.10 -10.97 36.57
C ASP A 235 -17.52 -11.64 35.31
N VAL A 236 -18.21 -11.52 34.17
CA VAL A 236 -17.87 -12.22 32.92
C VAL A 236 -17.36 -11.30 31.81
N ILE A 237 -17.46 -9.98 32.00
CA ILE A 237 -16.98 -8.99 31.02
C ILE A 237 -15.54 -8.62 31.35
N VAL A 238 -14.66 -8.73 30.34
CA VAL A 238 -13.20 -8.68 30.54
C VAL A 238 -12.68 -7.29 30.89
N LEU A 239 -13.30 -6.22 30.38
CA LEU A 239 -12.83 -4.86 30.60
C LEU A 239 -13.98 -3.87 30.59
N HIS A 240 -14.00 -3.01 31.60
CA HIS A 240 -15.00 -1.98 31.77
C HIS A 240 -14.37 -0.62 32.09
N ILE A 241 -14.62 0.37 31.25
CA ILE A 241 -14.26 1.77 31.48
C ILE A 241 -15.51 2.54 31.90
N GLU A 242 -15.38 3.33 32.95
CA GLU A 242 -16.40 4.25 33.44
C GLU A 242 -15.90 5.69 33.37
N THR A 243 -16.68 6.55 32.73
CA THR A 243 -16.37 7.97 32.56
C THR A 243 -17.28 8.89 33.41
N GLY A 244 -18.31 8.34 34.05
CA GLY A 244 -19.18 9.01 35.01
C GLY A 244 -18.66 9.03 36.46
N TYR A 245 -17.63 8.26 36.82
CA TYR A 245 -17.04 8.20 38.17
C TYR A 245 -15.51 8.07 38.11
N PRO A 246 -14.79 8.38 39.21
CA PRO A 246 -15.24 9.19 40.34
C PRO A 246 -15.40 10.65 39.91
N ASP A 247 -16.22 11.38 40.67
CA ASP A 247 -16.25 12.84 40.63
C ASP A 247 -15.01 13.38 41.34
N MET A 248 -14.15 14.10 40.63
CA MET A 248 -12.89 14.64 41.15
C MET A 248 -12.48 15.89 40.38
N ASP A 249 -11.67 16.75 40.98
CA ASP A 249 -11.07 17.92 40.31
C ASP A 249 -12.11 18.81 39.59
N GLY A 250 -13.30 18.96 40.18
CA GLY A 250 -14.37 19.81 39.66
C GLY A 250 -15.38 19.13 38.73
N GLY A 251 -15.34 17.80 38.57
CA GLY A 251 -16.41 17.06 37.92
C GLY A 251 -16.12 15.58 37.62
N ARG A 252 -17.13 14.92 37.06
CA ARG A 252 -16.99 13.59 36.45
C ARG A 252 -16.20 13.68 35.15
N TRP A 253 -15.51 12.62 34.75
CA TRP A 253 -14.62 12.65 33.57
C TRP A 253 -15.35 13.10 32.31
N TYR A 254 -16.60 12.66 32.12
CA TYR A 254 -17.35 13.07 30.93
C TYR A 254 -17.67 14.55 30.84
N HIS A 255 -17.86 15.24 31.98
CA HIS A 255 -18.00 16.68 32.00
C HIS A 255 -16.72 17.43 31.62
N ARG A 256 -15.57 16.74 31.59
CA ARG A 256 -14.28 17.35 31.24
C ARG A 256 -14.06 17.51 29.74
N PHE A 257 -14.88 16.92 28.85
CA PHE A 257 -14.64 17.02 27.40
C PHE A 257 -14.50 18.49 26.96
N ARG A 258 -15.57 19.27 27.08
CA ARG A 258 -15.57 20.69 26.69
C ARG A 258 -14.45 21.52 27.34
N PRO A 259 -14.27 21.51 28.68
CA PRO A 259 -13.19 22.26 29.33
C PRO A 259 -11.79 21.97 28.81
N LEU A 260 -11.55 20.74 28.31
CA LEU A 260 -10.25 20.33 27.82
C LEU A 260 -10.05 20.61 26.32
N THR A 261 -11.13 20.68 25.55
CA THR A 261 -11.04 20.57 24.09
C THR A 261 -11.54 21.77 23.31
N GLU A 262 -12.50 22.54 23.84
CA GLU A 262 -13.26 23.53 23.06
C GLU A 262 -12.42 24.60 22.36
N ASN A 263 -11.24 24.93 22.90
CA ASN A 263 -10.30 25.90 22.32
C ASN A 263 -8.85 25.37 22.30
N ALA A 264 -8.67 24.05 22.36
CA ALA A 264 -7.34 23.46 22.40
C ALA A 264 -6.60 23.70 21.06
N GLY A 265 -5.33 24.11 21.13
CA GLY A 265 -4.53 24.35 19.91
C GLY A 265 -5.09 25.45 18.99
N GLY A 266 -5.81 26.44 19.53
CA GLY A 266 -6.43 27.49 18.72
C GLY A 266 -7.67 27.04 17.93
N PHE A 267 -8.22 25.86 18.21
CA PHE A 267 -9.46 25.37 17.63
C PHE A 267 -10.64 26.30 17.89
N SER A 268 -11.52 26.43 16.90
CA SER A 268 -12.73 27.24 16.94
C SER A 268 -13.86 26.50 16.24
N VAL A 269 -14.89 26.12 17.00
CA VAL A 269 -16.10 25.47 16.45
C VAL A 269 -16.72 26.29 15.31
N SER A 270 -16.68 27.63 15.41
CA SER A 270 -17.22 28.47 14.36
C SER A 270 -16.45 28.30 13.05
N ARG A 271 -15.11 28.40 13.10
CA ARG A 271 -14.24 28.36 11.91
C ARG A 271 -14.09 26.93 11.37
N ASP A 272 -13.79 25.99 12.26
CA ASP A 272 -13.26 24.67 11.91
C ASP A 272 -14.36 23.63 11.66
N ILE A 273 -15.59 23.88 12.11
CA ILE A 273 -16.68 22.90 12.08
C ILE A 273 -17.95 23.43 11.42
N THR A 274 -18.39 24.64 11.76
CA THR A 274 -19.73 25.11 11.35
C THR A 274 -19.72 26.03 10.13
N HIS A 275 -18.62 26.73 9.88
CA HIS A 275 -18.49 27.67 8.76
C HIS A 275 -18.05 26.94 7.49
N ASN A 276 -18.87 26.94 6.45
CA ASN A 276 -18.56 26.35 5.14
C ASN A 276 -18.36 24.82 5.09
N HIS A 277 -18.75 24.08 6.14
CA HIS A 277 -18.62 22.61 6.19
C HIS A 277 -19.95 21.85 6.10
N GLY A 278 -20.83 22.32 5.20
CA GLY A 278 -22.07 21.62 4.87
C GLY A 278 -23.12 21.55 5.99
N ASN A 279 -24.10 20.66 5.84
CA ASN A 279 -25.20 20.53 6.81
C ASN A 279 -24.78 19.77 8.06
N LEU A 280 -23.90 18.77 7.94
CA LEU A 280 -23.40 18.01 9.09
C LEU A 280 -22.66 18.94 10.08
N GLY A 281 -21.81 19.84 9.57
CA GLY A 281 -21.13 20.86 10.38
C GLY A 281 -22.12 21.77 11.12
N LYS A 282 -23.17 22.25 10.45
CA LYS A 282 -24.24 23.07 11.08
C LYS A 282 -25.01 22.35 12.19
N HIS A 283 -25.03 21.01 12.19
CA HIS A 283 -25.66 20.21 13.23
C HIS A 283 -24.79 20.04 14.48
N TYR A 284 -23.49 20.33 14.37
CA TYR A 284 -22.62 20.49 15.52
C TYR A 284 -22.90 21.82 16.22
N THR A 285 -23.49 21.74 17.41
CA THR A 285 -24.20 22.87 18.03
C THR A 285 -23.84 23.06 19.50
N THR A 286 -22.98 22.20 20.02
CA THR A 286 -22.40 22.27 21.35
C THR A 286 -21.05 21.57 21.32
N SER A 287 -20.10 22.08 22.10
CA SER A 287 -18.79 21.46 22.37
C SER A 287 -18.83 20.51 23.57
N LYS A 288 -19.96 20.44 24.28
CA LYS A 288 -20.24 19.43 25.31
C LYS A 288 -20.41 18.10 24.58
N GLU A 289 -19.37 17.27 24.55
CA GLU A 289 -19.38 15.92 23.95
C GLU A 289 -18.95 14.90 25.00
N GLY A 290 -19.73 14.74 26.06
CA GLY A 290 -19.37 13.82 27.15
C GLY A 290 -19.23 12.37 26.67
N ASP A 291 -20.03 11.99 25.67
CA ASP A 291 -20.09 10.65 25.11
C ASP A 291 -18.90 10.31 24.21
N SER A 292 -18.23 11.33 23.65
CA SER A 292 -17.03 11.16 22.83
C SER A 292 -15.91 10.44 23.57
N TRP A 293 -15.80 10.56 24.90
CA TRP A 293 -14.83 9.78 25.68
C TRP A 293 -15.00 8.26 25.56
N THR A 294 -16.19 7.78 25.19
CA THR A 294 -16.46 6.34 25.06
C THR A 294 -15.79 5.70 23.85
N PHE A 295 -15.46 6.49 22.83
CA PHE A 295 -14.81 6.01 21.61
C PHE A 295 -13.49 6.71 21.28
N VAL A 296 -13.24 7.93 21.76
CA VAL A 296 -11.97 8.65 21.53
C VAL A 296 -10.76 7.88 22.07
N HIS A 297 -10.93 7.13 23.17
CA HIS A 297 -9.88 6.25 23.70
C HIS A 297 -9.36 5.27 22.63
N LEU A 298 -10.30 4.73 21.85
CA LEU A 298 -10.05 3.72 20.83
C LEU A 298 -9.28 4.28 19.63
N LEU A 299 -9.39 5.59 19.37
CA LEU A 299 -8.63 6.29 18.32
C LEU A 299 -7.13 6.29 18.55
N SER A 300 -6.69 6.08 19.81
CA SER A 300 -5.26 6.04 20.14
C SER A 300 -4.52 4.89 19.45
N GLN A 301 -5.21 3.82 19.04
CA GLN A 301 -4.60 2.68 18.35
C GLN A 301 -4.27 2.96 16.89
N PRO A 302 -5.24 3.33 16.03
CA PRO A 302 -4.94 3.60 14.63
C PRO A 302 -3.99 4.79 14.43
N LEU A 303 -3.79 5.63 15.46
CA LEU A 303 -2.83 6.73 15.44
C LEU A 303 -1.44 6.36 16.01
N GLY A 304 -1.23 5.09 16.40
CA GLY A 304 0.06 4.58 16.89
C GLY A 304 0.43 4.96 18.34
N LEU A 305 -0.52 5.52 19.11
CA LEU A 305 -0.27 6.02 20.46
C LEU A 305 -0.50 4.97 21.56
N SER A 306 -1.51 4.11 21.46
CA SER A 306 -1.84 3.17 22.55
C SER A 306 -2.68 1.98 22.08
N ILE A 307 -2.67 0.88 22.84
CA ILE A 307 -3.59 -0.24 22.63
C ILE A 307 -4.81 -0.07 23.55
N PRO A 308 -6.06 -0.13 23.08
CA PRO A 308 -7.20 0.31 23.89
C PRO A 308 -7.50 -0.59 25.10
N THR A 309 -7.07 -1.85 25.09
CA THR A 309 -7.17 -2.71 26.29
C THR A 309 -6.06 -2.44 27.31
N ARG A 310 -5.00 -1.71 26.93
CA ARG A 310 -3.92 -1.25 27.81
C ARG A 310 -4.22 0.13 28.39
N VAL A 311 -5.37 0.22 29.06
CA VAL A 311 -5.95 1.49 29.56
C VAL A 311 -5.06 2.26 30.53
N THR A 312 -4.08 1.62 31.17
CA THR A 312 -3.09 2.28 32.04
C THR A 312 -2.00 3.02 31.27
N TRP A 313 -1.84 2.79 29.97
CA TRP A 313 -0.79 3.45 29.18
C TRP A 313 -1.16 4.88 28.78
N GLY A 314 -2.45 5.22 28.81
CA GLY A 314 -2.94 6.54 28.42
C GLY A 314 -3.01 6.72 26.90
N GLY A 315 -3.77 7.72 26.49
CA GLY A 315 -4.03 8.10 25.10
C GLY A 315 -4.97 9.31 25.05
N TRP A 316 -5.63 9.52 23.91
CA TRP A 316 -6.46 10.71 23.68
C TRP A 316 -7.61 10.90 24.69
N ALA A 317 -8.13 9.82 25.27
CA ALA A 317 -9.18 9.89 26.30
C ALA A 317 -8.66 9.96 27.74
N GLY A 318 -7.34 10.07 27.91
CA GLY A 318 -6.68 10.05 29.19
C GLY A 318 -6.14 8.68 29.58
N ARG A 319 -5.73 8.56 30.84
CA ARG A 319 -5.08 7.38 31.43
C ARG A 319 -5.92 6.90 32.61
N TYR A 320 -6.19 5.61 32.64
CA TYR A 320 -7.09 5.01 33.62
C TYR A 320 -6.30 4.29 34.72
N ALA A 321 -6.84 4.24 35.93
CA ALA A 321 -6.13 3.64 37.07
C ALA A 321 -6.32 2.16 37.25
N GLY A 322 -5.36 1.55 37.96
CA GLY A 322 -5.39 0.16 38.37
C GLY A 322 -6.67 -0.27 39.11
N LEU A 323 -6.87 -1.58 39.10
CA LEU A 323 -8.08 -2.27 39.53
C LEU A 323 -8.47 -1.95 40.98
N ARG A 324 -9.69 -1.46 41.20
CA ARG A 324 -10.27 -1.34 42.54
C ARG A 324 -10.95 -2.64 42.95
N SER A 325 -10.70 -3.07 44.18
CA SER A 325 -11.42 -4.14 44.86
C SER A 325 -12.40 -3.57 45.90
N GLY A 326 -13.55 -4.22 46.06
CA GLY A 326 -14.58 -3.85 47.05
C GLY A 326 -15.90 -4.60 46.82
N SER A 327 -16.85 -4.49 47.76
CA SER A 327 -18.17 -5.15 47.68
C SER A 327 -19.02 -4.69 46.49
N ASP A 328 -18.76 -3.47 45.99
CA ASP A 328 -19.47 -2.89 44.85
C ASP A 328 -18.85 -3.30 43.50
N PHE A 329 -17.65 -3.92 43.51
CA PHE A 329 -16.87 -4.29 42.31
C PHE A 329 -16.05 -5.59 42.54
N PRO A 330 -16.71 -6.76 42.65
CA PRO A 330 -16.08 -8.00 43.14
C PRO A 330 -14.98 -8.57 42.24
N ASN A 331 -14.98 -8.27 40.93
CA ASN A 331 -14.10 -8.91 39.95
C ASN A 331 -12.97 -8.04 39.37
N ASN A 332 -12.72 -6.85 39.93
CA ASN A 332 -11.54 -6.06 39.57
C ASN A 332 -11.37 -5.80 38.06
N ALA A 333 -12.44 -5.65 37.25
CA ALA A 333 -12.35 -5.40 35.80
C ALA A 333 -12.66 -3.94 35.40
N PHE A 334 -12.68 -3.03 36.38
CA PHE A 334 -13.27 -1.71 36.27
C PHE A 334 -12.22 -0.61 36.34
N TRP A 335 -12.30 0.32 35.38
CA TRP A 335 -11.32 1.36 35.12
C TRP A 335 -12.00 2.72 35.03
N TRP A 336 -11.40 3.74 35.64
CA TRP A 336 -11.79 5.14 35.47
C TRP A 336 -10.57 6.02 35.45
N ASN A 337 -10.73 7.23 34.95
CA ASN A 337 -9.65 8.19 34.89
C ASN A 337 -9.54 8.91 36.24
N ASP A 338 -8.86 8.38 37.25
CA ASP A 338 -8.50 9.12 38.49
C ASP A 338 -6.98 9.28 38.64
N GLN A 339 -6.24 8.90 37.59
CA GLN A 339 -4.82 9.11 37.47
C GLN A 339 -4.50 10.59 37.31
N ARG A 340 -3.27 10.98 37.67
CA ARG A 340 -2.76 12.35 37.52
C ARG A 340 -1.44 12.30 36.79
N ASP A 341 -1.35 13.06 35.71
CA ASP A 341 -0.14 13.16 34.89
C ASP A 341 0.48 14.55 35.07
N THR A 342 1.80 14.58 35.01
CA THR A 342 2.61 15.80 35.03
C THR A 342 2.81 16.27 33.61
N TRP A 343 2.33 17.47 33.31
CA TRP A 343 2.48 18.08 32.00
C TRP A 343 2.57 19.60 32.16
N GLN A 344 3.52 20.20 31.44
CA GLN A 344 3.82 21.64 31.45
C GLN A 344 3.92 22.23 32.88
N GLY A 345 4.64 21.55 33.77
CA GLY A 345 4.92 22.03 35.13
C GLY A 345 3.77 21.90 36.13
N SER A 346 2.68 21.22 35.77
CA SER A 346 1.56 20.93 36.68
C SER A 346 1.26 19.43 36.71
N THR A 347 0.76 18.92 37.83
CA THR A 347 0.29 17.52 37.97
C THR A 347 -1.21 17.53 38.22
N ASN A 348 -1.99 17.03 37.26
CA ASN A 348 -3.45 17.07 37.31
C ASN A 348 -4.06 15.88 36.56
N ARG A 349 -5.27 15.47 36.94
CA ARG A 349 -6.04 14.45 36.22
C ARG A 349 -6.30 14.84 34.77
N ASP A 350 -6.65 16.11 34.54
CA ASP A 350 -6.92 16.65 33.21
C ASP A 350 -5.72 16.49 32.27
N ASN A 351 -4.49 16.55 32.78
CA ASN A 351 -3.28 16.44 31.96
C ASN A 351 -3.17 15.09 31.24
N THR A 352 -3.85 14.05 31.73
CA THR A 352 -3.90 12.74 31.07
C THR A 352 -4.46 12.84 29.64
N ALA A 353 -5.41 13.76 29.38
CA ALA A 353 -5.99 14.00 28.06
C ALA A 353 -5.67 15.37 27.47
N LYS A 354 -5.52 16.40 28.31
CA LYS A 354 -5.27 17.80 27.90
C LYS A 354 -4.05 17.92 26.99
N ARG A 355 -3.02 17.11 27.23
CA ARG A 355 -1.80 17.10 26.41
C ARG A 355 -2.04 16.71 24.95
N PHE A 356 -3.09 15.94 24.67
CA PHE A 356 -3.46 15.47 23.34
C PHE A 356 -4.63 16.27 22.72
N ALA A 357 -5.26 17.16 23.50
CA ALA A 357 -6.44 17.89 23.06
C ALA A 357 -6.22 18.75 21.80
N PRO A 358 -5.06 19.41 21.59
CA PRO A 358 -4.77 20.11 20.33
C PRO A 358 -4.84 19.19 19.11
N ALA A 359 -4.04 18.12 19.07
CA ALA A 359 -4.04 17.15 17.98
C ALA A 359 -5.44 16.54 17.74
N MET A 360 -6.17 16.20 18.81
CA MET A 360 -7.54 15.69 18.68
C MET A 360 -8.49 16.69 17.99
N GLN A 361 -8.36 17.98 18.24
CA GLN A 361 -9.18 19.00 17.58
C GLN A 361 -8.71 19.31 16.16
N HIS A 362 -7.41 19.33 15.90
CA HIS A 362 -6.87 19.52 14.55
C HIS A 362 -7.27 18.37 13.62
N HIS A 363 -7.19 17.12 14.09
CA HIS A 363 -7.71 15.96 13.35
C HIS A 363 -9.21 16.05 13.08
N PHE A 364 -9.98 16.67 13.98
CA PHE A 364 -11.41 16.87 13.78
C PHE A 364 -11.72 17.95 12.74
N ALA A 365 -10.98 19.06 12.79
CA ALA A 365 -11.04 20.13 11.79
C ALA A 365 -10.69 19.62 10.39
N ALA A 366 -9.56 18.91 10.24
CA ALA A 366 -9.12 18.38 8.95
C ALA A 366 -10.15 17.47 8.30
N ARG A 367 -10.87 16.64 9.08
CA ARG A 367 -11.92 15.76 8.54
C ARG A 367 -13.12 16.51 8.00
N PHE A 368 -13.40 17.70 8.51
CA PHE A 368 -14.39 18.59 7.90
C PHE A 368 -13.85 19.23 6.63
N ASP A 369 -12.55 19.55 6.57
CA ASP A 369 -11.89 20.00 5.35
C ASP A 369 -11.88 18.90 4.26
N TRP A 370 -11.70 17.64 4.63
CA TRP A 370 -11.88 16.49 3.73
C TRP A 370 -13.31 16.39 3.18
N GLY A 371 -14.31 16.82 3.96
CA GLY A 371 -15.70 16.84 3.51
C GLY A 371 -15.97 17.86 2.40
N LYS A 372 -15.18 18.94 2.31
CA LYS A 372 -15.30 20.00 1.28
C LYS A 372 -14.31 19.82 0.12
N ALA A 373 -13.15 19.23 0.38
CA ALA A 373 -12.07 19.07 -0.59
C ALA A 373 -12.46 18.09 -1.71
N THR A 374 -12.29 18.53 -2.97
CA THR A 374 -12.72 17.72 -4.12
C THR A 374 -11.61 16.82 -4.67
N SER A 375 -10.40 16.93 -4.13
CA SER A 375 -9.24 16.07 -4.41
C SER A 375 -8.38 15.96 -3.14
N PHE A 376 -7.51 14.96 -3.10
CA PHE A 376 -6.59 14.71 -1.99
C PHE A 376 -5.78 15.98 -1.65
N ALA A 377 -5.08 16.55 -2.63
CA ALA A 377 -4.19 17.72 -2.47
C ALA A 377 -4.84 19.04 -2.00
N MET A 378 -6.17 19.07 -1.78
CA MET A 378 -6.88 20.27 -1.30
C MET A 378 -7.07 20.33 0.22
N ALA A 379 -6.63 19.32 0.96
CA ALA A 379 -6.69 19.30 2.41
C ALA A 379 -5.51 18.51 2.99
N ASN A 380 -5.11 18.85 4.20
CA ASN A 380 -3.99 18.22 4.90
C ASN A 380 -4.34 16.80 5.43
N HIS A 381 -3.35 15.93 5.54
CA HIS A 381 -3.44 14.57 6.07
C HIS A 381 -2.35 14.29 7.11
N PRO A 382 -2.60 13.39 8.07
CA PRO A 382 -1.61 13.09 9.10
C PRO A 382 -0.33 12.51 8.50
N PRO A 383 0.85 12.91 9.00
CA PRO A 383 2.11 12.32 8.57
C PRO A 383 2.19 10.84 8.97
N ILE A 384 3.04 10.07 8.31
CA ILE A 384 3.28 8.66 8.62
C ILE A 384 4.53 8.56 9.51
N ALA A 385 4.32 8.26 10.79
CA ALA A 385 5.41 8.07 11.75
C ALA A 385 6.03 6.68 11.60
N VAL A 386 7.30 6.62 11.17
CA VAL A 386 8.10 5.39 11.03
C VAL A 386 9.21 5.41 12.06
N VAL A 387 9.49 4.28 12.72
CA VAL A 387 10.63 4.17 13.66
C VAL A 387 11.38 2.88 13.39
N ASN A 388 12.69 2.97 13.18
CA ASN A 388 13.57 1.85 12.82
C ASN A 388 13.03 1.04 11.62
N GLY A 389 12.47 1.73 10.63
CA GLY A 389 11.85 1.11 9.45
C GLY A 389 10.46 0.49 9.68
N ASP A 390 9.93 0.48 10.91
CA ASP A 390 8.58 -0.02 11.19
C ASP A 390 7.53 1.04 10.88
N ASP A 391 6.74 0.83 9.83
CA ASP A 391 5.63 1.67 9.36
C ASP A 391 4.25 1.10 9.74
N SER A 392 4.19 0.01 10.51
CA SER A 392 2.97 -0.78 10.74
C SER A 392 1.85 -0.08 11.52
N GLY A 393 2.12 1.10 12.11
CA GLY A 393 1.22 1.80 13.02
C GLY A 393 1.02 1.12 14.38
N LYS A 394 1.62 -0.05 14.63
CA LYS A 394 1.54 -0.73 15.92
C LYS A 394 2.42 -0.06 16.98
N VAL A 395 2.11 -0.31 18.24
CA VAL A 395 3.05 -0.03 19.33
C VAL A 395 4.26 -0.93 19.17
N ILE A 396 5.45 -0.34 19.16
CA ILE A 396 6.72 -1.06 19.03
C ILE A 396 7.12 -1.61 20.39
N ARG A 397 7.54 -2.87 20.41
CA ARG A 397 8.17 -3.52 21.56
C ARG A 397 9.62 -3.80 21.24
N ILE A 398 10.52 -3.46 22.17
CA ILE A 398 11.93 -3.85 22.09
C ILE A 398 12.43 -4.37 23.43
N PHE A 399 13.42 -5.25 23.39
CA PHE A 399 14.20 -5.67 24.54
C PHE A 399 15.55 -4.96 24.55
N ALA A 400 16.01 -4.58 25.74
CA ALA A 400 17.31 -3.97 25.95
C ALA A 400 17.95 -4.45 27.25
N GLN A 401 19.28 -4.43 27.30
CA GLN A 401 20.04 -4.76 28.49
C GLN A 401 20.27 -3.52 29.37
N PRO A 402 20.46 -3.72 30.69
CA PRO A 402 21.14 -2.77 31.56
C PRO A 402 22.41 -2.14 30.94
N ASP A 403 22.58 -0.83 31.12
CA ASP A 403 23.71 -0.01 30.64
C ASP A 403 23.88 0.07 29.11
N GLN A 404 22.89 -0.39 28.36
CA GLN A 404 22.86 -0.26 26.91
C GLN A 404 22.35 1.12 26.49
N THR A 405 22.93 1.69 25.42
CA THR A 405 22.30 2.79 24.68
C THR A 405 21.52 2.20 23.50
N ILE A 406 20.26 2.59 23.37
CA ILE A 406 19.38 2.24 22.27
C ILE A 406 19.32 3.42 21.31
N HIS A 407 19.37 3.14 20.02
CA HIS A 407 19.16 4.13 18.96
C HIS A 407 17.77 3.90 18.34
N LEU A 408 16.96 4.95 18.33
CA LEU A 408 15.67 5.00 17.65
C LEU A 408 15.76 6.03 16.53
N ASP A 409 15.41 5.64 15.30
CA ASP A 409 15.50 6.48 14.12
C ASP A 409 14.14 6.62 13.45
N ALA A 410 13.63 7.84 13.42
CA ALA A 410 12.37 8.20 12.76
C ALA A 410 12.54 8.91 11.42
N SER A 411 13.75 8.93 10.85
CA SER A 411 14.05 9.64 9.60
C SER A 411 13.28 9.16 8.37
N ALA A 412 12.78 7.92 8.38
CA ALA A 412 11.89 7.38 7.35
C ALA A 412 10.43 7.84 7.47
N SER A 413 10.10 8.62 8.50
CA SER A 413 8.78 9.26 8.59
C SER A 413 8.60 10.24 7.43
N HIS A 414 7.41 10.28 6.86
CA HIS A 414 7.11 11.11 5.71
C HIS A 414 5.70 11.69 5.80
N ASP A 415 5.48 12.76 5.07
CA ASP A 415 4.20 13.43 4.97
C ASP A 415 3.57 13.16 3.60
N PRO A 416 2.31 12.70 3.52
CA PRO A 416 1.66 12.42 2.24
C PRO A 416 1.34 13.67 1.42
N ASP A 417 1.30 14.86 2.04
CA ASP A 417 1.06 16.14 1.38
C ASP A 417 2.36 16.87 1.03
N GLY A 418 3.51 16.33 1.48
CA GLY A 418 4.84 16.89 1.26
C GLY A 418 5.24 17.95 2.30
N ASP A 419 4.50 18.04 3.40
CA ASP A 419 4.76 19.05 4.43
C ASP A 419 6.03 18.76 5.25
N PRO A 420 6.71 19.80 5.76
CA PRO A 420 7.84 19.63 6.66
C PRO A 420 7.43 18.96 7.98
N LEU A 421 8.22 17.99 8.42
CA LEU A 421 7.98 17.23 9.64
C LEU A 421 8.74 17.75 10.87
N PHE A 422 8.06 17.73 12.01
CA PHE A 422 8.61 18.07 13.32
C PHE A 422 8.52 16.86 14.25
N PHE A 423 9.64 16.51 14.87
CA PHE A 423 9.78 15.32 15.71
C PHE A 423 9.86 15.71 17.17
N HIS A 424 9.12 15.00 18.02
CA HIS A 424 9.19 15.18 19.47
C HIS A 424 9.06 13.84 20.19
N TRP A 425 10.16 13.41 20.81
CA TRP A 425 10.24 12.20 21.62
C TRP A 425 9.92 12.51 23.07
N ILE A 426 8.92 11.84 23.61
CA ILE A 426 8.44 12.02 24.97
C ILE A 426 8.56 10.71 25.73
N ARG A 427 9.20 10.76 26.89
CA ARG A 427 9.02 9.71 27.90
C ARG A 427 7.68 9.91 28.59
N TYR A 428 6.87 8.85 28.62
CA TYR A 428 5.62 8.85 29.35
C TYR A 428 5.84 8.24 30.74
N ASP A 429 6.52 8.99 31.62
CA ASP A 429 6.93 8.54 32.96
C ASP A 429 5.81 7.87 33.75
N GLU A 430 4.57 8.36 33.63
CA GLU A 430 3.43 7.84 34.39
C GLU A 430 2.87 6.51 33.88
N ALA A 431 3.27 6.09 32.67
CA ALA A 431 2.95 4.77 32.13
C ALA A 431 4.05 3.74 32.40
N ASP A 432 5.26 4.17 32.76
CA ASP A 432 6.39 3.30 33.07
C ASP A 432 6.13 2.43 34.30
N SER A 433 6.67 1.21 34.31
CA SER A 433 6.94 0.50 35.57
C SER A 433 8.29 0.88 36.19
N TYR A 434 9.17 1.56 35.44
CA TYR A 434 10.42 2.14 35.92
C TYR A 434 10.24 3.59 36.36
N SER A 435 10.42 3.88 37.65
CA SER A 435 10.25 5.22 38.21
C SER A 435 11.54 6.04 38.32
N GLY A 436 12.68 5.51 37.87
CA GLY A 436 13.96 6.22 37.92
C GLY A 436 14.15 7.16 36.74
N SER A 437 15.31 7.82 36.68
CA SER A 437 15.68 8.71 35.58
C SER A 437 16.32 7.94 34.43
N ILE A 438 16.06 8.37 33.20
CA ILE A 438 16.73 7.88 31.99
C ILE A 438 17.36 9.08 31.25
N THR A 439 18.37 8.82 30.43
CA THR A 439 18.97 9.85 29.58
C THR A 439 18.44 9.70 28.16
N LEU A 440 17.88 10.80 27.64
CA LEU A 440 17.39 10.94 26.28
C LEU A 440 18.20 12.01 25.58
N ASN A 441 18.80 11.69 24.43
CA ASN A 441 19.54 12.64 23.59
C ASN A 441 18.91 12.68 22.19
N GLY A 442 18.59 13.87 21.70
CA GLY A 442 17.89 14.05 20.41
C GLY A 442 16.37 14.12 20.50
N THR A 443 15.79 14.55 21.63
CA THR A 443 14.33 14.53 21.82
C THR A 443 13.52 15.36 20.82
N ASN A 444 14.14 16.28 20.08
CA ASN A 444 13.50 17.07 19.01
C ASN A 444 14.15 16.81 17.63
N GLN A 445 14.74 15.63 17.44
CA GLN A 445 15.38 15.20 16.20
C GLN A 445 14.72 13.91 15.70
N PRO A 446 14.90 13.53 14.42
CA PRO A 446 14.45 12.24 13.93
C PRO A 446 15.10 11.08 14.69
N GLN A 447 16.36 11.24 15.11
CA GLN A 447 17.09 10.24 15.88
C GLN A 447 17.08 10.53 17.39
N LEU A 448 16.84 9.49 18.19
CA LEU A 448 16.89 9.51 19.65
C LEU A 448 17.81 8.41 20.19
N ASP A 449 18.78 8.81 21.02
CA ASP A 449 19.54 7.89 21.85
C ASP A 449 18.91 7.78 23.24
N VAL A 450 18.71 6.55 23.71
CA VAL A 450 18.15 6.22 25.01
C VAL A 450 19.14 5.39 25.80
N THR A 451 19.73 5.95 26.87
CA THR A 451 20.61 5.18 27.76
C THR A 451 19.81 4.50 28.86
N ILE A 452 19.88 3.16 28.88
CA ILE A 452 19.15 2.32 29.82
C ILE A 452 19.94 2.17 31.13
N PRO A 453 19.42 2.63 32.27
CA PRO A 453 20.13 2.51 33.53
C PRO A 453 20.07 1.06 34.05
N THR A 454 21.14 0.59 34.67
CA THR A 454 21.15 -0.71 35.39
C THR A 454 19.95 -0.95 36.30
N SER A 455 19.50 0.09 37.00
CA SER A 455 18.36 0.00 37.92
C SER A 455 17.00 -0.25 37.24
N ALA A 456 16.93 -0.21 35.90
CA ALA A 456 15.71 -0.54 35.16
C ALA A 456 15.51 -2.05 34.94
N GLU A 457 16.44 -2.91 35.38
CA GLU A 457 16.29 -4.37 35.21
C GLU A 457 14.93 -4.90 35.70
N GLY A 458 14.28 -5.70 34.86
CA GLY A 458 12.96 -6.25 35.16
C GLY A 458 11.79 -5.27 35.00
N LYS A 459 12.04 -4.04 34.54
CA LYS A 459 11.03 -3.01 34.30
C LYS A 459 10.79 -2.76 32.82
N ASN A 460 9.84 -1.87 32.54
CA ASN A 460 9.60 -1.30 31.23
C ASN A 460 9.63 0.23 31.28
N ILE A 461 9.99 0.82 30.14
CA ILE A 461 10.05 2.25 29.89
C ILE A 461 9.20 2.54 28.66
N HIS A 462 8.32 3.52 28.76
CA HIS A 462 7.38 3.95 27.74
C HIS A 462 7.88 5.25 27.12
N LEU A 463 8.15 5.21 25.83
CA LEU A 463 8.39 6.39 25.00
C LEU A 463 7.26 6.51 24.00
N TYR A 464 6.95 7.73 23.56
CA TYR A 464 6.21 7.92 22.34
C TYR A 464 6.78 9.09 21.55
N LEU A 465 6.83 8.91 20.24
CA LEU A 465 7.15 9.91 19.25
C LEU A 465 5.86 10.63 18.85
N GLU A 466 5.91 11.95 18.77
CA GLU A 466 4.97 12.79 18.04
C GLU A 466 5.66 13.22 16.74
N VAL A 467 5.03 12.94 15.60
CA VAL A 467 5.42 13.48 14.29
C VAL A 467 4.31 14.40 13.86
N THR A 468 4.61 15.68 13.73
CA THR A 468 3.63 16.71 13.38
C THR A 468 4.03 17.33 12.05
N ASP A 469 3.09 17.38 11.10
CA ASP A 469 3.23 18.22 9.92
C ASP A 469 3.06 19.69 10.31
N ASN A 470 3.73 20.58 9.58
CA ASN A 470 3.61 22.03 9.74
C ASN A 470 3.99 22.56 11.14
N GLY A 471 5.03 23.42 11.19
CA GLY A 471 5.58 23.90 12.46
C GLY A 471 4.67 24.85 13.26
N ASP A 472 3.54 25.28 12.68
CA ASP A 472 2.56 26.17 13.33
C ASP A 472 1.35 25.37 13.85
N PRO A 473 1.15 25.31 15.18
CA PRO A 473 0.05 24.55 15.78
C PRO A 473 -1.31 25.27 15.74
N THR A 474 -1.45 26.36 14.97
CA THR A 474 -2.71 27.13 14.89
C THR A 474 -3.43 26.94 13.55
N PRO A 475 -4.74 26.63 13.53
CA PRO A 475 -5.51 26.48 12.28
C PRO A 475 -5.80 27.82 11.56
N GLU A 476 -4.93 28.83 11.64
CA GLU A 476 -5.23 30.19 11.17
C GLU A 476 -5.33 30.33 9.65
N ASN A 477 -4.97 29.29 8.87
CA ASN A 477 -4.92 29.32 7.40
C ASN A 477 -5.72 28.21 6.67
N ASP A 478 -6.78 27.64 7.27
CA ASP A 478 -7.51 26.49 6.70
C ASP A 478 -6.62 25.24 6.44
N HIS A 479 -5.49 25.14 7.15
CA HIS A 479 -4.51 24.06 7.07
C HIS A 479 -4.10 23.62 8.49
N PRO A 480 -4.93 22.83 9.20
CA PRO A 480 -4.63 22.43 10.57
C PRO A 480 -3.42 21.46 10.60
N SER A 481 -2.46 21.69 11.49
CA SER A 481 -1.33 20.77 11.71
C SER A 481 -1.81 19.42 12.24
N LEU A 482 -1.41 18.30 11.64
CA LEU A 482 -1.82 16.96 12.10
C LEU A 482 -0.64 16.22 12.73
N THR A 483 -0.96 15.40 13.73
CA THR A 483 0.04 14.69 14.53
C THR A 483 -0.25 13.20 14.51
N SER A 484 0.72 12.44 14.04
CA SER A 484 0.76 10.98 14.20
C SER A 484 1.72 10.59 15.32
N TYR A 485 1.50 9.39 15.86
CA TYR A 485 2.28 8.91 16.99
C TYR A 485 2.96 7.58 16.69
N ARG A 486 4.05 7.32 17.40
CA ARG A 486 4.57 5.97 17.57
C ARG A 486 4.98 5.73 19.01
N ARG A 487 4.30 4.81 19.69
CA ARG A 487 4.69 4.40 21.05
C ARG A 487 5.69 3.24 21.00
N ILE A 488 6.75 3.33 21.81
CA ILE A 488 7.81 2.33 21.96
C ILE A 488 7.85 1.90 23.43
N ILE A 489 7.77 0.59 23.67
CA ILE A 489 7.91 0.00 25.01
C ILE A 489 9.21 -0.79 25.07
N ILE A 490 10.12 -0.31 25.92
CA ILE A 490 11.42 -0.94 26.15
C ILE A 490 11.30 -1.84 27.36
N TYR A 491 11.48 -3.16 27.18
CA TYR A 491 11.55 -4.12 28.26
C TYR A 491 13.00 -4.38 28.61
N VAL A 492 13.39 -4.00 29.83
CA VAL A 492 14.79 -4.12 30.27
C VAL A 492 15.01 -5.48 30.90
N ARG A 493 15.89 -6.28 30.30
CA ARG A 493 16.24 -7.63 30.73
C ARG A 493 17.73 -7.88 30.54
N ASN A 494 18.39 -8.28 31.61
CA ASN A 494 19.76 -8.76 31.56
C ASN A 494 19.78 -10.20 31.03
N LYS A 495 18.81 -11.01 31.50
CA LYS A 495 18.61 -12.40 31.10
C LYS A 495 17.20 -12.59 30.57
N LEU A 496 17.07 -13.12 29.36
CA LEU A 496 15.77 -13.36 28.72
C LEU A 496 15.26 -14.77 29.00
N LYS A 497 14.05 -14.88 29.55
CA LYS A 497 13.39 -16.18 29.79
C LYS A 497 12.48 -16.58 28.64
N ILE A 498 12.76 -17.71 28.01
CA ILE A 498 12.04 -18.21 26.83
C ILE A 498 11.36 -19.54 27.14
N MET A 499 10.04 -19.58 27.09
CA MET A 499 9.27 -20.82 27.17
C MET A 499 8.96 -21.32 25.76
N CYS A 500 9.52 -22.46 25.39
CA CYS A 500 9.14 -23.16 24.17
C CYS A 500 7.89 -24.01 24.46
N LEU A 501 6.71 -23.53 24.05
CA LEU A 501 5.40 -24.14 24.32
C LEU A 501 4.85 -24.77 23.05
N GLY A 502 4.42 -26.03 23.13
CA GLY A 502 3.85 -26.67 21.94
C GLY A 502 3.61 -28.16 22.10
N ASP A 503 3.63 -28.86 20.97
CA ASP A 503 3.40 -30.31 20.92
C ASP A 503 4.69 -31.13 20.70
N SER A 504 4.60 -32.24 19.97
CA SER A 504 5.73 -33.10 19.63
C SER A 504 6.79 -32.39 18.80
N ILE A 505 6.44 -31.37 18.01
CA ILE A 505 7.37 -30.56 17.22
C ILE A 505 8.29 -29.75 18.14
N THR A 506 7.77 -29.26 19.27
CA THR A 506 8.56 -28.60 20.30
C THR A 506 9.33 -29.59 21.18
N ASP A 507 8.73 -30.73 21.54
CA ASP A 507 9.38 -31.74 22.36
C ASP A 507 10.57 -32.43 21.66
N GLY A 508 10.46 -32.78 20.38
CA GLY A 508 11.60 -33.28 19.60
C GLY A 508 12.05 -34.71 19.85
N SER A 509 11.43 -35.48 20.75
CA SER A 509 11.86 -36.87 21.05
C SER A 509 11.61 -37.90 19.93
N HIS A 510 11.02 -37.49 18.80
CA HIS A 510 10.68 -38.35 17.67
C HIS A 510 11.87 -38.65 16.72
N HIS A 511 13.02 -37.99 16.87
CA HIS A 511 14.22 -38.29 16.09
C HIS A 511 14.94 -39.57 16.57
N SER A 512 15.23 -40.49 15.65
CA SER A 512 15.95 -41.75 15.91
C SER A 512 17.46 -41.58 16.22
N ASP A 513 18.01 -40.37 16.02
CA ASP A 513 19.45 -40.15 15.88
C ASP A 513 20.07 -39.41 17.08
N ASN A 514 19.43 -39.44 18.26
CA ASN A 514 19.78 -38.57 19.41
C ASN A 514 19.74 -37.06 19.06
N GLY A 515 18.82 -36.63 18.17
CA GLY A 515 18.48 -35.23 17.82
C GLY A 515 17.77 -34.49 18.95
N ASN A 516 18.36 -34.57 20.14
CA ASN A 516 17.79 -34.19 21.41
C ASN A 516 17.62 -32.65 21.42
N GLY A 517 16.39 -32.15 21.30
CA GLY A 517 16.06 -30.72 21.40
C GLY A 517 15.25 -30.09 20.25
N ALA A 518 15.02 -30.78 19.11
CA ALA A 518 14.35 -30.21 17.92
C ALA A 518 14.92 -28.83 17.50
N TYR A 519 14.06 -27.92 17.04
CA TYR A 519 14.44 -26.53 16.70
C TYR A 519 15.11 -25.76 17.84
N ARG A 520 14.88 -26.13 19.10
CA ARG A 520 15.45 -25.44 20.27
C ARG A 520 16.97 -25.55 20.29
N ARG A 521 17.54 -26.63 19.75
CA ARG A 521 19.00 -26.80 19.63
C ARG A 521 19.60 -25.69 18.77
N LYS A 522 19.08 -25.50 17.57
CA LYS A 522 19.59 -24.48 16.63
C LYS A 522 19.37 -23.07 17.15
N LEU A 523 18.19 -22.82 17.73
CA LEU A 523 17.89 -21.54 18.39
C LEU A 523 18.90 -21.24 19.50
N TRP A 524 19.18 -22.22 20.39
CA TRP A 524 20.18 -22.08 21.44
C TRP A 524 21.58 -21.79 20.87
N GLU A 525 22.03 -22.54 19.87
CA GLU A 525 23.33 -22.32 19.23
C GLU A 525 23.48 -20.89 18.69
N LEU A 526 22.45 -20.36 18.04
CA LEU A 526 22.45 -19.00 17.49
C LEU A 526 22.45 -17.93 18.59
N MET A 527 21.64 -18.09 19.64
CA MET A 527 21.61 -17.16 20.78
C MET A 527 22.96 -17.13 21.52
N GLN A 528 23.59 -18.30 21.75
CA GLN A 528 24.91 -18.35 22.36
C GLN A 528 25.99 -17.76 21.45
N ALA A 529 25.92 -17.99 20.14
CA ALA A 529 26.84 -17.38 19.17
C ALA A 529 26.70 -15.85 19.10
N ALA A 530 25.48 -15.34 19.30
CA ALA A 530 25.18 -13.92 19.40
C ALA A 530 25.49 -13.31 20.78
N GLY A 531 26.01 -14.11 21.73
CA GLY A 531 26.40 -13.64 23.06
C GLY A 531 25.24 -13.32 24.00
N TRP A 532 24.04 -13.86 23.74
CA TRP A 532 22.87 -13.60 24.57
C TRP A 532 22.95 -14.32 25.93
N ASP A 533 22.45 -13.67 26.98
CA ASP A 533 22.20 -14.33 28.27
C ASP A 533 20.72 -14.75 28.32
N VAL A 534 20.48 -16.05 28.14
CA VAL A 534 19.14 -16.64 27.97
C VAL A 534 18.93 -17.78 28.96
N ASP A 535 17.66 -18.05 29.25
CA ASP A 535 17.17 -19.12 30.13
C ASP A 535 15.97 -19.76 29.42
N LEU A 536 16.13 -20.98 28.91
CA LEU A 536 14.96 -21.72 28.46
C LEU A 536 14.22 -22.18 29.72
N VAL A 537 12.90 -22.07 29.75
CA VAL A 537 12.13 -22.36 30.97
C VAL A 537 10.97 -23.30 30.69
N GLY A 538 10.75 -24.24 31.60
CA GLY A 538 9.67 -25.22 31.53
C GLY A 538 9.86 -26.37 32.50
N SER A 539 8.83 -27.22 32.58
CA SER A 539 8.80 -28.39 33.46
C SER A 539 9.32 -29.67 32.80
N ARG A 540 9.50 -29.67 31.47
CA ARG A 540 10.01 -30.82 30.73
C ARG A 540 11.45 -30.57 30.30
N GLN A 541 12.23 -31.64 30.21
CA GLN A 541 13.66 -31.61 29.94
C GLN A 541 14.05 -32.69 28.95
N ASN A 542 14.49 -32.27 27.77
CA ASN A 542 15.23 -33.11 26.82
C ASN A 542 16.11 -32.19 25.93
N GLY A 543 17.21 -32.72 25.39
CA GLY A 543 18.18 -31.87 24.69
C GLY A 543 19.61 -32.42 24.65
N GLY A 544 20.46 -31.87 23.80
CA GLY A 544 21.90 -32.12 23.85
C GLY A 544 22.52 -31.66 25.18
N SER A 545 23.65 -32.22 25.60
CA SER A 545 24.28 -31.84 26.89
C SER A 545 24.91 -30.44 26.91
N GLY A 546 24.96 -29.75 25.77
CA GLY A 546 25.53 -28.41 25.61
C GLY A 546 24.49 -27.29 25.50
N MET A 547 23.21 -27.61 25.63
CA MET A 547 22.11 -26.64 25.62
C MET A 547 21.34 -26.65 26.94
N ASP A 548 20.65 -25.55 27.20
CA ASP A 548 19.54 -25.57 28.14
C ASP A 548 18.43 -26.48 27.59
N GLN A 549 17.93 -27.40 28.41
CA GLN A 549 17.04 -28.49 28.00
C GLN A 549 15.58 -28.22 28.34
N ASP A 550 15.28 -27.14 29.06
CA ASP A 550 13.96 -26.85 29.59
C ASP A 550 12.96 -26.47 28.47
N HIS A 551 11.74 -27.01 28.53
CA HIS A 551 10.66 -26.70 27.60
C HIS A 551 9.26 -27.08 28.13
N GLU A 552 8.23 -26.70 27.38
CA GLU A 552 6.81 -27.02 27.60
C GLU A 552 6.20 -27.65 26.32
N GLY A 553 6.88 -28.65 25.75
CA GLY A 553 6.43 -29.38 24.56
C GLY A 553 5.72 -30.69 24.92
N TYR A 554 4.51 -30.93 24.42
CA TYR A 554 3.65 -32.05 24.79
C TYR A 554 3.26 -32.94 23.60
N ILE A 555 3.92 -34.09 23.51
CA ILE A 555 3.70 -35.05 22.42
C ILE A 555 2.22 -35.45 22.33
N GLY A 556 1.61 -35.20 21.17
CA GLY A 556 0.22 -35.59 20.85
C GLY A 556 -0.85 -34.59 21.28
N TYR A 557 -0.48 -33.50 21.96
CA TYR A 557 -1.45 -32.57 22.53
C TYR A 557 -2.01 -31.60 21.50
N ARG A 558 -3.30 -31.32 21.65
CA ARG A 558 -4.10 -30.32 20.93
C ARG A 558 -4.08 -28.97 21.65
N ILE A 559 -4.64 -27.96 21.00
CA ILE A 559 -4.80 -26.60 21.55
C ILE A 559 -5.55 -26.61 22.90
N ASP A 560 -6.68 -27.32 23.00
CA ASP A 560 -7.53 -27.36 24.20
C ASP A 560 -6.84 -28.04 25.39
N GLU A 561 -6.07 -29.09 25.14
CA GLU A 561 -5.37 -29.86 26.17
C GLU A 561 -4.28 -29.04 26.89
N LEU A 562 -3.81 -27.93 26.30
CA LEU A 562 -2.86 -27.02 26.97
C LEU A 562 -3.51 -26.17 28.08
N TYR A 563 -4.82 -25.87 27.99
CA TYR A 563 -5.52 -25.03 28.98
C TYR A 563 -6.68 -25.73 29.70
N GLY A 564 -7.05 -26.95 29.31
CA GLY A 564 -7.98 -27.80 30.07
C GLY A 564 -8.72 -28.82 29.21
N ASP A 565 -8.73 -30.08 29.68
CA ASP A 565 -9.51 -31.17 29.09
C ASP A 565 -11.02 -30.94 29.20
N ALA A 566 -11.73 -31.05 28.07
CA ALA A 566 -13.18 -31.25 28.06
C ALA A 566 -13.58 -32.72 28.30
N ASP A 567 -12.63 -33.68 28.35
CA ASP A 567 -12.92 -35.12 28.50
C ASP A 567 -12.30 -35.81 29.73
N GLY A 568 -11.45 -35.12 30.49
CA GLY A 568 -10.91 -35.55 31.78
C GLY A 568 -9.87 -36.67 31.73
N SER A 569 -9.09 -36.79 30.66
CA SER A 569 -8.11 -37.85 30.48
C SER A 569 -6.68 -37.54 30.96
N GLU A 570 -6.29 -36.27 31.15
CA GLU A 570 -4.96 -35.83 31.62
C GLU A 570 -5.02 -34.64 32.63
N PRO A 571 -4.80 -34.86 33.94
CA PRO A 571 -4.93 -33.82 34.96
C PRO A 571 -3.76 -32.81 35.09
N ASN A 572 -2.72 -32.81 34.22
CA ASN A 572 -1.37 -32.35 34.62
C ASN A 572 -0.65 -31.25 33.80
N VAL A 573 -1.25 -30.57 32.81
CA VAL A 573 -0.57 -29.40 32.20
C VAL A 573 -0.59 -28.21 33.16
N ASN A 574 -1.76 -27.82 33.67
CA ASN A 574 -1.96 -26.61 34.49
C ASN A 574 -1.08 -25.43 34.02
N LEU A 575 -1.22 -25.04 32.75
CA LEU A 575 -0.39 -24.02 32.12
C LEU A 575 -0.39 -22.70 32.90
N ALA A 576 -1.53 -22.35 33.50
CA ALA A 576 -1.64 -21.16 34.34
C ALA A 576 -0.68 -21.16 35.53
N ALA A 577 -0.49 -22.31 36.19
CA ALA A 577 0.50 -22.44 37.27
C ALA A 577 1.93 -22.39 36.72
N LYS A 578 2.20 -23.04 35.58
CA LYS A 578 3.53 -23.07 34.96
C LYS A 578 3.99 -21.69 34.50
N LEU A 579 3.11 -20.91 33.89
CA LEU A 579 3.38 -19.51 33.53
C LEU A 579 3.74 -18.67 34.78
N ASN A 580 3.10 -18.91 35.92
CA ASN A 580 3.43 -18.23 37.18
C ASN A 580 4.75 -18.72 37.80
N THR A 581 5.06 -20.01 37.68
CA THR A 581 6.30 -20.60 38.20
C THR A 581 7.52 -20.14 37.41
N TYR A 582 7.47 -20.28 36.08
CA TYR A 582 8.61 -20.04 35.20
C TYR A 582 8.74 -18.59 34.76
N GLN A 583 7.64 -17.85 34.75
CA GLN A 583 7.60 -16.42 34.43
C GLN A 583 8.34 -16.07 33.13
N PRO A 584 7.97 -16.68 31.99
CA PRO A 584 8.62 -16.36 30.72
C PRO A 584 8.42 -14.89 30.34
N ASP A 585 9.42 -14.34 29.65
CA ASP A 585 9.35 -13.06 28.94
C ASP A 585 8.92 -13.26 27.48
N VAL A 586 9.28 -14.41 26.91
CA VAL A 586 8.94 -14.85 25.55
C VAL A 586 8.35 -16.25 25.60
N ILE A 587 7.30 -16.49 24.82
CA ILE A 587 6.68 -17.79 24.59
C ILE A 587 6.74 -18.08 23.09
N LEU A 588 7.42 -19.15 22.70
CA LEU A 588 7.45 -19.63 21.32
C LEU A 588 6.39 -20.72 21.19
N LEU A 589 5.34 -20.48 20.38
CA LEU A 589 4.14 -21.30 20.36
C LEU A 589 3.96 -22.04 19.02
N ILE A 590 4.10 -23.37 19.07
CA ILE A 590 3.79 -24.29 17.95
C ILE A 590 2.76 -25.32 18.43
N ILE A 591 1.50 -25.13 18.06
CA ILE A 591 0.40 -26.03 18.47
C ILE A 591 -0.69 -26.07 17.38
N GLY A 592 -1.48 -27.14 17.36
CA GLY A 592 -2.60 -27.31 16.41
C GLY A 592 -2.39 -28.43 15.38
N ALA A 593 -1.16 -28.94 15.23
CA ALA A 593 -0.89 -30.05 14.32
C ALA A 593 -1.73 -31.29 14.69
N ASN A 594 -1.83 -31.59 15.99
CA ASN A 594 -2.66 -32.68 16.50
C ASN A 594 -4.16 -32.45 16.31
N ASP A 595 -4.63 -31.19 16.33
CA ASP A 595 -6.02 -30.86 16.01
C ASP A 595 -6.37 -31.23 14.57
N ALA A 596 -5.48 -30.91 13.63
CA ALA A 596 -5.60 -31.31 12.24
C ALA A 596 -5.51 -32.83 12.06
N LEU A 597 -4.53 -33.49 12.67
CA LEU A 597 -4.34 -34.95 12.56
C LEU A 597 -5.53 -35.74 13.10
N GLN A 598 -6.16 -35.24 14.17
CA GLN A 598 -7.29 -35.88 14.84
C GLN A 598 -8.64 -35.40 14.28
N ASN A 599 -8.64 -34.49 13.29
CA ASN A 599 -9.83 -33.84 12.73
C ASN A 599 -10.75 -33.27 13.82
N ARG A 600 -10.13 -32.69 14.86
CA ARG A 600 -10.81 -32.23 16.06
C ARG A 600 -11.34 -30.83 15.84
N ASP A 601 -12.67 -30.72 15.79
CA ASP A 601 -13.41 -29.44 15.87
C ASP A 601 -12.77 -28.30 15.06
N LEU A 602 -12.54 -28.56 13.78
CA LEU A 602 -11.82 -27.66 12.88
C LEU A 602 -12.57 -26.33 12.64
N ALA A 603 -13.86 -26.27 12.98
CA ALA A 603 -14.69 -25.08 12.79
C ALA A 603 -14.58 -24.06 13.94
N ASN A 604 -14.00 -24.44 15.09
CA ASN A 604 -13.92 -23.58 16.27
C ASN A 604 -12.46 -23.46 16.77
N ILE A 605 -11.51 -23.42 15.84
CA ILE A 605 -10.08 -23.37 16.17
C ILE A 605 -9.74 -22.01 16.73
N ASP A 606 -10.29 -20.95 16.15
CA ASP A 606 -10.15 -19.58 16.62
C ASP A 606 -10.56 -19.43 18.10
N HIS A 607 -11.71 -19.99 18.49
CA HIS A 607 -12.21 -19.98 19.86
C HIS A 607 -11.26 -20.70 20.82
N ARG A 608 -10.80 -21.90 20.44
CA ARG A 608 -9.87 -22.68 21.29
C ARG A 608 -8.51 -22.00 21.41
N TYR A 609 -8.00 -21.42 20.32
CA TYR A 609 -6.75 -20.68 20.34
C TYR A 609 -6.86 -19.39 21.16
N MET A 610 -7.95 -18.65 21.03
CA MET A 610 -8.20 -17.45 21.84
C MET A 610 -8.34 -17.78 23.34
N ASN A 611 -8.88 -18.95 23.71
CA ASN A 611 -8.89 -19.39 25.11
C ASN A 611 -7.46 -19.60 25.65
N LEU A 612 -6.58 -20.23 24.87
CA LEU A 612 -5.17 -20.39 25.21
C LEU A 612 -4.48 -19.04 25.37
N LEU A 613 -4.65 -18.14 24.39
CA LEU A 613 -4.05 -16.80 24.40
C LEU A 613 -4.56 -15.94 25.57
N ASN A 614 -5.86 -15.97 25.86
CA ASN A 614 -6.43 -15.28 27.02
C ASN A 614 -5.87 -15.82 28.34
N LEU A 615 -5.66 -17.13 28.47
CA LEU A 615 -5.01 -17.72 29.66
C LEU A 615 -3.57 -17.20 29.79
N ILE A 616 -2.80 -17.21 28.69
CA ILE A 616 -1.43 -16.68 28.67
C ILE A 616 -1.42 -15.21 29.07
N TYR A 617 -2.27 -14.38 28.46
CA TYR A 617 -2.35 -12.94 28.74
C TYR A 617 -2.71 -12.63 30.18
N ARG A 618 -3.67 -13.37 30.77
CA ARG A 618 -4.07 -13.18 32.18
C ARG A 618 -2.92 -13.42 33.15
N GLN A 619 -2.07 -14.42 32.89
CA GLN A 619 -0.95 -14.74 33.78
C GLN A 619 0.31 -13.93 33.47
N ARG A 620 0.58 -13.67 32.19
CA ARG A 620 1.78 -13.00 31.68
C ARG A 620 1.41 -11.92 30.67
N PRO A 621 0.77 -10.81 31.10
CA PRO A 621 0.33 -9.76 30.18
C PRO A 621 1.51 -9.11 29.43
N GLU A 622 2.71 -9.14 30.01
CA GLU A 622 3.92 -8.58 29.42
C GLU A 622 4.75 -9.57 28.61
N ALA A 623 4.35 -10.84 28.49
CA ALA A 623 5.09 -11.81 27.68
C ALA A 623 4.84 -11.57 26.18
N LEU A 624 5.88 -11.73 25.39
CA LEU A 624 5.80 -11.82 23.93
C LEU A 624 5.42 -13.25 23.54
N VAL A 625 4.42 -13.42 22.68
CA VAL A 625 4.04 -14.73 22.12
C VAL A 625 4.36 -14.77 20.63
N VAL A 626 5.32 -15.59 20.22
CA VAL A 626 5.57 -15.86 18.80
C VAL A 626 4.67 -17.01 18.38
N MET A 627 3.61 -16.69 17.64
CA MET A 627 2.63 -17.64 17.13
C MET A 627 3.07 -18.22 15.80
N SER A 628 2.68 -19.46 15.50
CA SER A 628 2.92 -20.07 14.21
C SER A 628 1.63 -20.55 13.55
N ASN A 629 1.64 -20.63 12.22
CA ASN A 629 0.67 -21.46 11.50
C ASN A 629 1.12 -22.92 11.49
N ILE A 630 0.21 -23.81 11.07
CA ILE A 630 0.52 -25.22 10.87
C ILE A 630 1.22 -25.38 9.51
N HIS A 631 2.35 -26.06 9.52
CA HIS A 631 3.10 -26.46 8.33
C HIS A 631 2.36 -27.51 7.49
N HIS A 632 2.94 -27.88 6.34
CA HIS A 632 2.37 -28.93 5.52
C HIS A 632 2.41 -30.28 6.26
N MET A 633 1.35 -31.09 6.17
CA MET A 633 1.33 -32.43 6.75
C MET A 633 0.76 -33.43 5.74
N GLU A 634 1.42 -34.57 5.59
CA GLU A 634 0.98 -35.67 4.74
C GLU A 634 1.24 -37.01 5.43
N LYS A 635 0.18 -37.69 5.88
CA LYS A 635 0.24 -38.99 6.55
C LYS A 635 -0.95 -39.86 6.14
N SER A 636 -0.78 -41.19 6.11
CA SER A 636 -1.88 -42.10 5.76
C SER A 636 -3.08 -41.91 6.70
N GLY A 637 -4.27 -41.70 6.13
CA GLY A 637 -5.51 -41.47 6.87
C GLY A 637 -5.76 -40.02 7.32
N TYR A 638 -4.86 -39.09 6.99
CA TYR A 638 -4.99 -37.67 7.29
C TYR A 638 -5.95 -36.93 6.34
N ASN A 639 -6.65 -35.91 6.85
CA ASN A 639 -7.44 -34.97 6.05
C ASN A 639 -6.52 -33.85 5.51
N PRO A 640 -6.21 -33.82 4.20
CA PRO A 640 -5.26 -32.86 3.63
C PRO A 640 -5.68 -31.40 3.76
N ASP A 641 -6.98 -31.13 3.96
CA ASP A 641 -7.52 -29.77 4.08
C ASP A 641 -7.52 -29.24 5.52
N ALA A 642 -7.23 -30.08 6.52
CA ALA A 642 -7.37 -29.70 7.93
C ALA A 642 -6.41 -28.56 8.34
N ALA A 643 -5.11 -28.68 8.03
CA ALA A 643 -4.14 -27.62 8.30
C ALA A 643 -4.49 -26.32 7.56
N LYS A 644 -5.03 -26.41 6.34
CA LYS A 644 -5.48 -25.22 5.58
C LYS A 644 -6.66 -24.53 6.28
N ALA A 645 -7.63 -25.28 6.76
CA ALA A 645 -8.79 -24.75 7.49
C ALA A 645 -8.39 -24.08 8.82
N ILE A 646 -7.44 -24.67 9.55
CA ILE A 646 -6.88 -24.09 10.76
C ILE A 646 -6.13 -22.79 10.45
N ASN A 647 -5.23 -22.82 9.47
CA ASN A 647 -4.40 -21.66 9.14
C ASN A 647 -5.21 -20.43 8.71
N ALA A 648 -6.38 -20.63 8.08
CA ALA A 648 -7.28 -19.53 7.76
C ALA A 648 -7.79 -18.81 9.01
N GLN A 649 -8.16 -19.57 10.05
CA GLN A 649 -8.61 -19.02 11.33
C GLN A 649 -7.49 -18.36 12.14
N LEU A 650 -6.26 -18.92 12.10
CA LEU A 650 -5.13 -18.39 12.89
C LEU A 650 -4.70 -16.98 12.48
N GLN A 651 -4.96 -16.55 11.24
CA GLN A 651 -4.71 -15.18 10.81
C GLN A 651 -5.62 -14.19 11.54
N ASP A 652 -6.90 -14.51 11.69
CA ASP A 652 -7.85 -13.70 12.43
C ASP A 652 -7.54 -13.71 13.94
N VAL A 653 -7.13 -14.86 14.48
CA VAL A 653 -6.66 -14.98 15.87
C VAL A 653 -5.46 -14.07 16.13
N PHE A 654 -4.48 -14.04 15.23
CA PHE A 654 -3.31 -13.16 15.36
C PHE A 654 -3.70 -11.69 15.40
N ALA A 655 -4.61 -11.26 14.52
CA ALA A 655 -5.16 -9.91 14.54
C ALA A 655 -5.91 -9.60 15.85
N ALA A 656 -6.71 -10.55 16.35
CA ALA A 656 -7.45 -10.43 17.60
C ALA A 656 -6.54 -10.36 18.84
N ALA A 657 -5.44 -11.11 18.86
CA ALA A 657 -4.50 -11.15 19.98
C ALA A 657 -3.90 -9.76 20.28
N TYR A 658 -3.49 -9.03 19.22
CA TYR A 658 -3.03 -7.65 19.37
C TYR A 658 -4.13 -6.73 19.91
N GLN A 659 -5.36 -6.85 19.40
CA GLN A 659 -6.50 -6.02 19.86
C GLN A 659 -6.95 -6.30 21.30
N ILE A 660 -6.62 -7.46 21.88
CA ILE A 660 -6.80 -7.71 23.31
C ILE A 660 -5.62 -7.24 24.16
N GLY A 661 -4.54 -6.72 23.55
CA GLY A 661 -3.39 -6.13 24.23
C GLY A 661 -2.21 -7.07 24.40
N MET A 662 -2.23 -8.25 23.77
CA MET A 662 -1.09 -9.17 23.79
C MET A 662 0.02 -8.69 22.87
N TRP A 663 1.25 -9.01 23.25
CA TRP A 663 2.40 -8.89 22.37
C TRP A 663 2.51 -10.15 21.55
N THR A 664 2.40 -10.02 20.23
CA THR A 664 2.42 -11.16 19.32
C THR A 664 3.30 -10.92 18.10
N GLU A 665 4.03 -11.95 17.72
CA GLU A 665 4.76 -12.04 16.45
C GLU A 665 4.33 -13.29 15.71
N TRP A 666 4.56 -13.32 14.40
CA TRP A 666 4.12 -14.41 13.53
C TRP A 666 5.31 -15.18 12.94
N LEU A 667 5.20 -16.50 12.91
CA LEU A 667 6.10 -17.41 12.23
C LEU A 667 5.32 -18.24 11.19
N ASP A 668 5.62 -18.04 9.91
CA ASP A 668 4.98 -18.79 8.83
C ASP A 668 5.70 -20.13 8.58
N LEU A 669 5.40 -21.13 9.41
CA LEU A 669 5.94 -22.49 9.26
C LEU A 669 5.54 -23.15 7.94
N LYS A 670 4.34 -22.83 7.42
CA LYS A 670 3.84 -23.35 6.13
C LYS A 670 4.73 -22.94 4.96
N GLN A 671 5.14 -21.67 4.90
CA GLN A 671 6.05 -21.21 3.85
C GLN A 671 7.49 -21.63 4.11
N LEU A 672 7.87 -21.71 5.38
CA LEU A 672 9.22 -22.04 5.80
C LEU A 672 9.66 -23.47 5.42
N LEU A 673 8.79 -24.46 5.67
CA LEU A 673 9.17 -25.87 5.53
C LEU A 673 8.77 -26.45 4.17
N VAL A 674 9.74 -27.04 3.49
CA VAL A 674 9.57 -27.67 2.17
C VAL A 674 9.32 -29.17 2.32
N PHE A 675 8.19 -29.60 1.77
CA PHE A 675 7.81 -31.01 1.73
C PHE A 675 8.35 -31.70 0.47
N PRO A 676 8.83 -32.96 0.54
CA PRO A 676 9.02 -33.77 1.75
C PRO A 676 10.39 -33.58 2.42
N THR A 677 11.26 -32.72 1.85
CA THR A 677 12.68 -32.66 2.19
C THR A 677 12.97 -32.31 3.64
N ASP A 678 12.11 -31.51 4.26
CA ASP A 678 12.28 -31.05 5.65
C ASP A 678 11.55 -31.93 6.67
N TYR A 679 11.04 -33.09 6.27
CA TYR A 679 10.16 -33.93 7.10
C TYR A 679 10.77 -35.31 7.35
N ALA A 680 10.53 -35.85 8.55
CA ALA A 680 10.97 -37.19 8.94
C ALA A 680 9.91 -38.26 8.65
N ASP A 681 8.64 -37.96 8.92
CA ASP A 681 7.52 -38.92 8.82
C ASP A 681 6.24 -38.33 8.19
N GLY A 682 6.38 -37.17 7.52
CA GLY A 682 5.28 -36.43 6.92
C GLY A 682 4.46 -35.57 7.89
N VAL A 683 4.80 -35.58 9.18
CA VAL A 683 4.25 -34.66 10.19
C VAL A 683 5.37 -33.90 10.88
N HIS A 684 6.40 -34.60 11.32
CA HIS A 684 7.48 -34.04 12.09
C HIS A 684 8.58 -33.50 11.19
N PRO A 685 9.15 -32.31 11.48
CA PRO A 685 10.37 -31.87 10.85
C PRO A 685 11.50 -32.90 11.04
N ASN A 686 12.40 -32.99 10.08
CA ASN A 686 13.70 -33.62 10.29
C ASN A 686 14.70 -32.55 10.77
N GLN A 687 15.97 -32.94 10.95
CA GLN A 687 16.99 -32.03 11.46
C GLN A 687 17.13 -30.73 10.63
N GLN A 688 16.98 -30.81 9.31
CA GLN A 688 17.04 -29.65 8.42
C GLN A 688 15.83 -28.72 8.62
N GLY A 689 14.64 -29.30 8.76
CA GLY A 689 13.43 -28.53 9.08
C GLY A 689 13.53 -27.83 10.44
N ASP A 690 14.01 -28.54 11.46
CA ASP A 690 14.24 -27.96 12.79
C ASP A 690 15.25 -26.81 12.78
N ASP A 691 16.34 -26.94 12.02
CA ASP A 691 17.34 -25.88 11.90
C ASP A 691 16.73 -24.61 11.29
N LYS A 692 15.82 -24.76 10.31
CA LYS A 692 15.08 -23.63 9.73
C LYS A 692 14.14 -22.98 10.73
N ILE A 693 13.39 -23.76 11.50
CA ILE A 693 12.50 -23.23 12.55
C ILE A 693 13.33 -22.48 13.61
N GLY A 694 14.45 -23.06 14.05
CA GLY A 694 15.32 -22.46 15.05
C GLY A 694 15.94 -21.14 14.57
N GLN A 695 16.37 -21.08 13.31
CA GLN A 695 16.84 -19.85 12.66
C GLN A 695 15.71 -18.80 12.60
N ALA A 696 14.53 -19.18 12.14
CA ALA A 696 13.40 -18.26 11.99
C ALA A 696 12.96 -17.64 13.33
N PHE A 697 12.90 -18.44 14.40
CA PHE A 697 12.66 -17.89 15.74
C PHE A 697 13.77 -16.95 16.18
N PHE A 698 15.03 -17.30 15.94
CA PHE A 698 16.15 -16.42 16.26
C PHE A 698 16.05 -15.09 15.53
N ASP A 699 15.73 -15.08 14.23
CA ASP A 699 15.62 -13.87 13.42
C ASP A 699 14.51 -12.94 13.94
N ILE A 700 13.35 -13.50 14.28
CA ILE A 700 12.23 -12.76 14.90
C ILE A 700 12.69 -12.12 16.22
N LEU A 701 13.31 -12.89 17.11
CA LEU A 701 13.75 -12.38 18.40
C LEU A 701 14.88 -11.36 18.26
N ASN A 702 15.81 -11.59 17.35
CA ASN A 702 16.98 -10.73 17.13
C ASN A 702 16.57 -9.37 16.56
N ARG A 703 15.52 -9.29 15.73
CA ARG A 703 14.94 -8.01 15.31
C ARG A 703 14.39 -7.19 16.48
N LEU A 704 13.86 -7.85 17.51
CA LEU A 704 13.29 -7.20 18.69
C LEU A 704 14.33 -6.92 19.79
N TRP A 705 15.57 -7.38 19.61
CA TRP A 705 16.66 -7.25 20.59
C TRP A 705 17.66 -6.20 20.14
N VAL A 706 17.73 -5.07 20.85
CA VAL A 706 18.68 -4.00 20.52
C VAL A 706 20.10 -4.48 20.83
N ARG A 707 21.10 -4.17 19.98
CA ARG A 707 22.51 -4.56 20.18
C ARG A 707 23.33 -3.46 20.88
N ARG A 708 24.45 -3.84 21.52
CA ARG A 708 25.46 -2.88 22.03
C ARG A 708 26.28 -2.35 20.85
N GLU A 709 26.62 -1.06 20.83
CA GLU A 709 27.51 -0.49 19.81
C GLU A 709 28.86 -1.24 19.77
N GLY A 710 29.28 -1.69 18.59
CA GLY A 710 30.61 -2.29 18.36
C GLY A 710 30.66 -3.76 17.95
N GLU A 711 29.52 -4.45 17.80
CA GLU A 711 29.45 -5.78 17.18
C GLU A 711 28.81 -5.67 15.79
N LEU A 712 29.49 -6.26 14.77
CA LEU A 712 29.28 -6.25 13.30
C LEU A 712 28.08 -5.44 12.74
N PRO A 713 28.27 -4.64 11.67
CA PRO A 713 27.23 -3.77 11.15
C PRO A 713 25.95 -4.56 10.89
N VAL A 714 24.85 -4.02 11.38
CA VAL A 714 23.51 -4.60 11.24
C VAL A 714 23.12 -4.46 9.79
N ASN A 715 22.85 -5.59 9.14
CA ASN A 715 22.25 -5.58 7.82
C ASN A 715 20.91 -4.85 7.88
N HIS A 716 20.71 -3.85 7.05
CA HIS A 716 19.41 -3.23 6.80
C HIS A 716 18.85 -3.79 5.51
N ALA A 717 17.52 -3.97 5.45
CA ALA A 717 16.89 -4.41 4.21
C ALA A 717 17.19 -3.39 3.09
N PRO A 718 17.27 -3.82 1.83
CA PRO A 718 17.33 -2.91 0.71
C PRO A 718 16.18 -1.91 0.81
N SER A 719 16.34 -0.67 0.38
CA SER A 719 15.22 0.24 0.16
C SER A 719 14.79 0.12 -1.29
N VAL A 720 13.48 -0.06 -1.53
CA VAL A 720 12.89 -0.12 -2.86
C VAL A 720 11.69 0.80 -2.95
N ASP A 721 11.65 1.60 -4.00
CA ASP A 721 10.52 2.39 -4.45
C ASP A 721 10.17 1.92 -5.87
N ALA A 722 8.95 1.40 -6.05
CA ALA A 722 8.45 0.83 -7.31
C ALA A 722 8.20 1.90 -8.38
N GLY A 723 8.23 3.19 -8.00
CA GLY A 723 7.84 4.33 -8.81
C GLY A 723 6.39 4.75 -8.58
N ALA A 724 6.05 5.97 -9.00
CA ALA A 724 4.69 6.51 -8.86
C ALA A 724 3.65 5.68 -9.63
N ASP A 725 2.44 5.59 -9.07
CA ASP A 725 1.27 4.99 -9.75
C ASP A 725 1.08 5.63 -11.14
N GLN A 726 0.83 4.80 -12.15
CA GLN A 726 0.71 5.26 -13.55
C GLN A 726 -0.70 5.02 -14.09
N THR A 727 -1.11 5.87 -15.02
CA THR A 727 -2.33 5.67 -15.81
C THR A 727 -1.95 5.59 -17.27
N ILE A 728 -2.36 4.51 -17.94
CA ILE A 728 -2.22 4.33 -19.39
C ILE A 728 -3.60 4.21 -20.02
N ILE A 729 -3.74 4.74 -21.23
CA ILE A 729 -4.97 4.64 -22.00
C ILE A 729 -4.71 3.64 -23.12
N LEU A 730 -5.53 2.59 -23.22
CA LEU A 730 -5.44 1.66 -24.33
C LEU A 730 -5.53 2.44 -25.64
N PRO A 731 -4.66 2.12 -26.60
CA PRO A 731 -3.95 0.85 -26.76
C PRO A 731 -2.48 0.90 -26.31
N GLN A 732 -2.05 1.96 -25.62
CA GLN A 732 -0.79 1.92 -24.88
C GLN A 732 -0.95 0.90 -23.76
N ASP A 733 -0.39 -0.29 -23.97
CA ASP A 733 -0.51 -1.44 -23.08
C ASP A 733 0.82 -1.82 -22.42
N ILE A 734 1.91 -1.11 -22.71
CA ILE A 734 3.23 -1.35 -22.12
C ILE A 734 3.58 -0.19 -21.17
N VAL A 735 3.99 -0.54 -19.97
CA VAL A 735 4.57 0.37 -18.98
C VAL A 735 6.03 -0.01 -18.74
N GLU A 736 6.89 1.01 -18.73
CA GLU A 736 8.26 0.88 -18.22
C GLU A 736 8.23 0.92 -16.69
N LEU A 737 8.86 -0.06 -16.07
CA LEU A 737 9.04 -0.17 -14.63
C LEU A 737 10.50 0.13 -14.31
N ASP A 738 10.74 1.26 -13.68
CA ASP A 738 12.07 1.78 -13.33
C ASP A 738 12.16 2.15 -11.83
N PRO A 739 12.36 1.16 -10.96
CA PRO A 739 12.33 1.34 -9.50
C PRO A 739 13.64 1.95 -8.98
N GLN A 740 13.56 2.74 -7.91
CA GLN A 740 14.75 3.18 -7.19
C GLN A 740 15.12 2.16 -6.13
N ILE A 741 16.35 1.64 -6.19
CA ILE A 741 16.85 0.58 -5.31
C ILE A 741 18.15 1.04 -4.65
N THR A 742 18.22 0.96 -3.33
CA THR A 742 19.44 1.19 -2.55
C THR A 742 19.62 0.09 -1.50
N ASP A 743 20.86 -0.16 -1.10
CA ASP A 743 21.21 -1.22 -0.14
C ASP A 743 22.47 -0.81 0.63
N ASP A 744 22.65 -1.33 1.85
CA ASP A 744 23.82 -1.03 2.67
C ASP A 744 25.05 -1.89 2.33
N GLY A 745 24.91 -2.84 1.39
CA GLY A 745 25.95 -3.71 0.87
C GLY A 745 26.22 -4.94 1.73
N LEU A 746 25.41 -5.17 2.77
CA LEU A 746 25.45 -6.34 3.64
C LEU A 746 24.32 -7.33 3.25
N PRO A 747 24.36 -8.60 3.70
CA PRO A 747 25.54 -9.30 4.20
C PRO A 747 26.61 -9.47 3.12
N GLN A 748 26.21 -9.40 1.84
CA GLN A 748 27.06 -9.39 0.66
C GLN A 748 26.39 -8.49 -0.37
N ASN A 749 27.12 -7.54 -0.96
CA ASN A 749 26.64 -6.56 -1.95
C ASN A 749 26.12 -7.21 -3.25
N GLN A 750 25.01 -7.95 -3.16
CA GLN A 750 24.35 -8.70 -4.21
C GLN A 750 22.84 -8.69 -3.96
N LEU A 751 22.08 -8.13 -4.91
CA LEU A 751 20.62 -8.02 -4.81
C LEU A 751 19.93 -9.00 -5.77
N THR A 752 18.83 -9.59 -5.31
CA THR A 752 17.88 -10.36 -6.11
C THR A 752 16.59 -9.57 -6.24
N ILE A 753 16.12 -9.38 -7.46
CA ILE A 753 14.92 -8.57 -7.76
C ILE A 753 13.82 -9.51 -8.27
N THR A 754 12.58 -9.27 -7.87
CA THR A 754 11.41 -10.01 -8.39
C THR A 754 10.20 -9.08 -8.51
N TRP A 755 9.60 -9.05 -9.70
CA TRP A 755 8.33 -8.40 -10.02
C TRP A 755 7.22 -9.44 -10.13
N VAL A 756 6.10 -9.19 -9.46
CA VAL A 756 4.90 -10.03 -9.53
C VAL A 756 3.64 -9.18 -9.64
N GLN A 757 2.67 -9.66 -10.41
CA GLN A 757 1.32 -9.10 -10.36
C GLN A 757 0.60 -9.61 -9.11
N THR A 758 0.08 -8.70 -8.28
CA THR A 758 -0.67 -9.03 -7.05
C THR A 758 -2.18 -8.88 -7.24
N ALA A 759 -2.62 -7.97 -8.10
CA ALA A 759 -4.03 -7.78 -8.43
C ALA A 759 -4.20 -7.32 -9.88
N GLY A 760 -5.41 -7.49 -10.40
CA GLY A 760 -5.79 -6.98 -11.71
C GLY A 760 -6.89 -7.82 -12.36
N PRO A 761 -7.61 -7.23 -13.32
CA PRO A 761 -8.73 -7.90 -13.97
C PRO A 761 -8.29 -9.00 -14.95
N ALA A 762 -7.01 -9.07 -15.30
CA ALA A 762 -6.40 -10.10 -16.16
C ALA A 762 -4.90 -10.28 -15.85
N SER A 763 -4.23 -11.28 -16.43
CA SER A 763 -2.80 -11.52 -16.21
C SER A 763 -1.90 -10.57 -17.01
N VAL A 764 -0.94 -9.93 -16.33
CA VAL A 764 0.09 -9.04 -16.90
C VAL A 764 1.29 -9.86 -17.37
N VAL A 765 1.88 -9.49 -18.49
CA VAL A 765 3.15 -10.07 -18.96
C VAL A 765 4.30 -9.17 -18.54
N ILE A 766 5.18 -9.64 -17.68
CA ILE A 766 6.40 -8.91 -17.26
C ILE A 766 7.58 -9.56 -18.00
N GLU A 767 8.29 -8.80 -18.84
CA GLU A 767 9.29 -9.37 -19.75
C GLU A 767 10.47 -10.02 -19.01
N ASN A 768 11.08 -9.27 -18.09
CA ASN A 768 12.18 -9.72 -17.26
C ASN A 768 11.81 -9.47 -15.81
N PRO A 769 11.06 -10.37 -15.14
CA PRO A 769 10.57 -10.12 -13.81
C PRO A 769 11.68 -10.10 -12.75
N HIS A 770 12.93 -10.38 -13.10
CA HIS A 770 14.05 -10.44 -12.15
C HIS A 770 15.11 -9.35 -12.36
N THR A 771 14.76 -8.25 -13.03
CA THR A 771 15.64 -7.09 -13.23
C THR A 771 14.97 -5.83 -12.67
N ALA A 772 15.77 -4.85 -12.23
CA ALA A 772 15.28 -3.56 -11.73
C ALA A 772 14.44 -2.88 -12.81
N HIS A 773 15.09 -2.57 -13.93
CA HIS A 773 14.45 -2.03 -15.13
C HIS A 773 13.79 -3.18 -15.92
N THR A 774 12.49 -3.07 -16.18
CA THR A 774 11.72 -4.05 -16.95
C THR A 774 10.47 -3.43 -17.58
N PHE A 775 9.77 -4.19 -18.43
CA PHE A 775 8.51 -3.76 -19.06
C PHE A 775 7.37 -4.69 -18.66
N ALA A 776 6.19 -4.11 -18.43
CA ALA A 776 4.95 -4.83 -18.13
C ALA A 776 3.87 -4.54 -19.18
N THR A 777 3.20 -5.58 -19.67
CA THR A 777 2.15 -5.49 -20.69
C THR A 777 0.75 -5.84 -20.15
N PHE A 778 -0.24 -4.98 -20.37
CA PHE A 778 -1.58 -5.06 -19.78
C PHE A 778 -2.67 -5.39 -20.82
N PRO A 779 -3.42 -6.50 -20.66
CA PRO A 779 -4.25 -7.01 -21.75
C PRO A 779 -5.65 -6.37 -21.86
N GLN A 780 -6.13 -5.67 -20.82
CA GLN A 780 -7.47 -5.06 -20.82
C GLN A 780 -7.57 -3.92 -19.79
N PRO A 781 -8.60 -3.06 -19.87
CA PRO A 781 -8.83 -1.98 -18.92
C PRO A 781 -9.08 -2.47 -17.49
N GLY A 782 -8.69 -1.65 -16.54
CA GLY A 782 -8.88 -1.80 -15.11
C GLY A 782 -7.62 -1.49 -14.31
N LEU A 783 -7.74 -1.57 -13.00
CA LEU A 783 -6.66 -1.32 -12.07
C LEU A 783 -5.83 -2.59 -11.87
N TYR A 784 -4.53 -2.50 -12.11
CA TYR A 784 -3.56 -3.56 -11.84
C TYR A 784 -2.63 -3.13 -10.71
N GLU A 785 -2.19 -4.10 -9.92
CA GLU A 785 -1.17 -3.88 -8.89
C GLU A 785 0.01 -4.81 -9.20
N LEU A 786 1.20 -4.21 -9.36
CA LEU A 786 2.47 -4.90 -9.55
C LEU A 786 3.36 -4.63 -8.34
N LYS A 787 3.94 -5.69 -7.78
CA LYS A 787 4.81 -5.62 -6.62
C LYS A 787 6.23 -5.97 -7.02
N ILE A 788 7.19 -5.10 -6.70
CA ILE A 788 8.62 -5.40 -6.73
C ILE A 788 9.07 -5.87 -5.35
N THR A 789 9.98 -6.84 -5.30
CA THR A 789 10.68 -7.28 -4.09
C THR A 789 12.18 -7.29 -4.38
N VAL A 790 12.97 -6.69 -3.50
CA VAL A 790 14.44 -6.65 -3.57
C VAL A 790 14.99 -7.34 -2.32
N ASP A 791 15.91 -8.28 -2.51
CA ASP A 791 16.43 -9.19 -1.48
C ASP A 791 17.97 -9.19 -1.52
N ASP A 792 18.64 -8.85 -0.41
CA ASP A 792 20.11 -8.83 -0.26
C ASP A 792 20.71 -10.21 0.13
N GLY A 793 19.87 -11.23 0.26
CA GLY A 793 20.24 -12.57 0.71
C GLY A 793 20.04 -12.82 2.21
N GLN A 794 19.68 -11.80 3.00
CA GLN A 794 19.32 -11.89 4.41
C GLN A 794 18.04 -11.10 4.76
N LEU A 795 17.82 -9.95 4.13
CA LEU A 795 16.66 -9.10 4.30
C LEU A 795 16.09 -8.70 2.94
N GLN A 796 14.79 -8.45 2.90
CA GLN A 796 14.09 -8.02 1.70
C GLN A 796 13.17 -6.86 2.00
N SER A 797 12.94 -6.02 1.01
CA SER A 797 11.90 -5.01 0.99
C SER A 797 11.05 -5.17 -0.26
N SER A 798 9.88 -4.55 -0.24
CA SER A 798 8.99 -4.61 -1.38
C SER A 798 8.14 -3.36 -1.46
N ASP A 799 7.82 -2.96 -2.67
CA ASP A 799 6.92 -1.85 -2.93
C ASP A 799 5.94 -2.22 -4.07
N THR A 800 4.80 -1.55 -4.13
CA THR A 800 3.72 -1.84 -5.09
C THR A 800 3.39 -0.60 -5.89
N ILE A 801 3.40 -0.74 -7.21
CA ILE A 801 2.94 0.27 -8.16
C ILE A 801 1.56 -0.12 -8.69
N ARG A 802 0.64 0.85 -8.73
CA ARG A 802 -0.67 0.67 -9.36
C ARG A 802 -0.65 1.23 -10.77
N ILE A 803 -1.17 0.43 -11.69
CA ILE A 803 -1.32 0.80 -13.09
C ILE A 803 -2.81 0.83 -13.41
N THR A 804 -3.36 2.01 -13.63
CA THR A 804 -4.72 2.19 -14.10
C THR A 804 -4.71 2.13 -15.63
N VAL A 805 -5.35 1.11 -16.19
CA VAL A 805 -5.50 0.95 -17.62
C VAL A 805 -6.90 1.41 -18.00
N GLU A 806 -7.02 2.50 -18.73
CA GLU A 806 -8.30 3.07 -19.15
C GLU A 806 -8.63 2.71 -20.60
N GLU A 807 -9.93 2.71 -20.94
CA GLU A 807 -10.35 2.77 -22.35
C GLU A 807 -10.30 4.22 -22.83
N PRO A 808 -9.92 4.46 -24.09
CA PRO A 808 -10.02 5.80 -24.66
C PRO A 808 -11.48 6.26 -24.62
N ALA A 809 -11.70 7.55 -24.32
CA ALA A 809 -13.04 8.13 -24.30
C ALA A 809 -13.77 7.80 -25.61
N SER A 810 -15.03 7.35 -25.50
CA SER A 810 -15.79 6.74 -26.61
C SER A 810 -15.97 7.63 -27.84
N ASP A 811 -15.71 8.93 -27.74
CA ASP A 811 -15.86 9.90 -28.83
C ASP A 811 -14.62 10.00 -29.74
N GLU A 812 -13.49 9.33 -29.43
CA GLU A 812 -12.24 9.39 -30.22
C GLU A 812 -11.81 8.07 -30.93
N ALA A 813 -12.49 6.95 -30.70
CA ALA A 813 -12.07 5.66 -31.28
C ALA A 813 -12.40 5.55 -32.79
N ILE A 814 -11.37 5.42 -33.63
CA ILE A 814 -11.51 5.19 -35.10
C ILE A 814 -12.28 3.90 -35.40
N ILE A 815 -12.03 2.86 -34.60
CA ILE A 815 -12.67 1.56 -34.69
C ILE A 815 -12.82 0.96 -33.31
N SER A 816 -14.01 0.42 -33.01
CA SER A 816 -14.30 -0.26 -31.75
C SER A 816 -14.92 -1.64 -32.00
N ILE A 817 -14.66 -2.59 -31.11
CA ILE A 817 -15.23 -3.94 -31.20
C ILE A 817 -16.53 -3.96 -30.39
N ILE A 818 -17.67 -4.10 -31.07
CA ILE A 818 -18.99 -4.18 -30.44
C ILE A 818 -19.22 -5.57 -29.84
N SER A 819 -18.90 -6.62 -30.59
CA SER A 819 -19.05 -8.00 -30.11
C SER A 819 -18.21 -8.98 -30.92
N VAL A 820 -17.80 -10.06 -30.25
CA VAL A 820 -17.23 -11.25 -30.88
C VAL A 820 -18.13 -12.44 -30.54
N SER A 821 -18.51 -13.26 -31.52
CA SER A 821 -19.49 -14.34 -31.34
C SER A 821 -19.09 -15.40 -30.31
N THR A 822 -17.81 -15.48 -29.94
CA THR A 822 -17.25 -16.39 -28.93
C THR A 822 -17.08 -15.74 -27.56
N ALA A 823 -17.44 -14.46 -27.43
CA ALA A 823 -17.24 -13.61 -26.25
C ALA A 823 -15.78 -13.46 -25.79
N ARG A 824 -14.79 -13.82 -26.63
CA ARG A 824 -13.38 -13.59 -26.35
C ARG A 824 -13.03 -12.12 -26.59
N GLY A 825 -12.22 -11.56 -25.69
CA GLY A 825 -11.76 -10.17 -25.75
C GLY A 825 -10.75 -9.95 -26.86
N TYR A 826 -11.21 -9.77 -28.10
CA TYR A 826 -10.36 -9.25 -29.18
C TYR A 826 -10.03 -7.80 -28.87
N MET A 827 -8.90 -7.32 -29.38
CA MET A 827 -8.43 -5.95 -29.13
C MET A 827 -8.05 -5.25 -30.42
N VAL A 828 -8.08 -3.93 -30.40
CA VAL A 828 -7.59 -3.06 -31.48
C VAL A 828 -6.23 -2.52 -31.06
N VAL A 829 -5.20 -2.77 -31.85
CA VAL A 829 -3.80 -2.35 -31.63
C VAL A 829 -3.40 -1.40 -32.76
N PRO A 830 -3.20 -0.09 -32.53
CA PRO A 830 -2.76 0.85 -33.55
C PRO A 830 -1.27 0.66 -33.81
N ASP A 831 -0.76 1.46 -34.73
CA ASP A 831 0.66 1.49 -35.07
C ASP A 831 1.27 0.09 -35.27
N VAL A 832 0.60 -0.74 -36.07
CA VAL A 832 1.09 -2.09 -36.35
C VAL A 832 2.44 -2.01 -37.10
N GLN A 833 3.44 -2.74 -36.62
CA GLN A 833 4.81 -2.79 -37.17
C GLN A 833 5.29 -4.25 -37.28
N PRO A 834 6.40 -4.51 -38.01
CA PRO A 834 7.15 -5.75 -37.80
C PRO A 834 7.50 -5.91 -36.32
N GLY A 835 7.27 -7.10 -35.76
CA GLY A 835 7.38 -7.38 -34.33
C GLY A 835 6.03 -7.38 -33.59
N THR A 836 5.01 -6.68 -34.10
CA THR A 836 3.68 -6.67 -33.47
C THR A 836 3.08 -8.08 -33.47
N ALA A 837 2.49 -8.48 -32.35
CA ALA A 837 1.92 -9.80 -32.18
C ALA A 837 0.56 -9.97 -32.88
N LEU A 838 0.35 -11.11 -33.54
CA LEU A 838 -0.79 -11.35 -34.44
C LEU A 838 -2.08 -11.73 -33.69
N TYR A 839 -1.93 -12.45 -32.58
CA TYR A 839 -3.04 -13.06 -31.85
C TYR A 839 -2.97 -12.75 -30.37
N ILE A 840 -4.12 -12.74 -29.69
CA ILE A 840 -4.19 -12.54 -28.23
C ILE A 840 -3.78 -13.80 -27.44
N ASP A 841 -3.84 -14.97 -28.07
CA ASP A 841 -3.62 -16.27 -27.42
C ASP A 841 -2.44 -17.06 -27.99
N ARG A 842 -1.55 -16.43 -28.78
CA ARG A 842 -0.31 -17.01 -29.32
C ARG A 842 0.81 -15.98 -29.36
N SER A 843 2.04 -16.43 -29.18
CA SER A 843 3.26 -15.63 -29.22
C SER A 843 3.78 -15.33 -30.64
N TYR A 844 2.94 -15.44 -31.67
CA TYR A 844 3.36 -15.17 -33.05
C TYR A 844 3.38 -13.66 -33.34
N THR A 845 4.42 -13.19 -34.02
CA THR A 845 4.67 -11.78 -34.36
C THR A 845 4.86 -11.58 -35.85
N PHE A 846 4.56 -10.39 -36.38
CA PHE A 846 4.80 -10.07 -37.78
C PHE A 846 6.31 -10.05 -38.04
N SER A 847 6.79 -10.84 -38.98
CA SER A 847 8.22 -10.84 -39.37
C SER A 847 8.49 -9.90 -40.54
N THR A 848 7.53 -9.77 -41.46
CA THR A 848 7.59 -8.81 -42.55
C THR A 848 6.20 -8.24 -42.75
N LEU A 849 6.10 -6.91 -42.82
CA LEU A 849 4.87 -6.18 -43.03
C LEU A 849 5.10 -5.14 -44.14
N ALA A 850 4.25 -5.18 -45.17
CA ALA A 850 4.28 -4.21 -46.26
C ALA A 850 4.06 -2.79 -45.73
N ASP A 851 4.76 -1.81 -46.29
CA ASP A 851 4.76 -0.43 -45.78
C ASP A 851 3.35 0.18 -45.71
N THR A 852 2.48 -0.15 -46.68
CA THR A 852 1.06 0.28 -46.70
C THR A 852 0.24 -0.20 -45.50
N LEU A 853 0.70 -1.23 -44.78
CA LEU A 853 0.01 -1.76 -43.61
C LEU A 853 0.60 -1.23 -42.30
N ARG A 854 1.80 -0.66 -42.32
CA ARG A 854 2.44 -0.10 -41.12
C ARG A 854 1.66 1.11 -40.61
N GLY A 855 1.67 1.33 -39.31
CA GLY A 855 0.94 2.44 -38.71
C GLY A 855 -0.59 2.21 -38.57
N GLY A 856 -1.13 1.14 -39.13
CA GLY A 856 -2.57 0.85 -39.12
C GLY A 856 -3.08 0.21 -37.82
N TYR A 857 -4.40 0.10 -37.70
CA TYR A 857 -5.10 -0.49 -36.54
C TYR A 857 -5.34 -1.99 -36.75
N LEU A 858 -4.56 -2.83 -36.08
CA LEU A 858 -4.71 -4.28 -36.03
C LEU A 858 -5.86 -4.69 -35.10
N ILE A 859 -6.91 -5.30 -35.65
CA ILE A 859 -7.85 -6.11 -34.87
C ILE A 859 -7.18 -7.45 -34.57
N ARG A 860 -6.58 -7.53 -33.39
CA ARG A 860 -5.83 -8.70 -32.92
C ARG A 860 -6.80 -9.77 -32.42
N THR A 861 -6.91 -10.86 -33.17
CA THR A 861 -7.91 -11.91 -32.95
C THR A 861 -7.39 -13.05 -32.06
N ALA A 862 -8.28 -13.92 -31.57
CA ALA A 862 -7.87 -15.18 -30.94
C ALA A 862 -7.61 -16.24 -32.02
N ASN A 863 -6.43 -16.85 -32.00
CA ASN A 863 -6.09 -17.92 -32.93
C ASN A 863 -6.97 -19.16 -32.72
N ASN A 864 -7.40 -19.42 -31.48
CA ASN A 864 -8.32 -20.51 -31.17
C ASN A 864 -9.70 -20.40 -31.84
N ASP A 865 -10.09 -19.23 -32.37
CA ASP A 865 -11.36 -19.03 -33.10
C ASP A 865 -11.32 -19.41 -34.58
N LYS A 866 -10.22 -20.03 -35.03
CA LYS A 866 -10.03 -20.51 -36.42
C LYS A 866 -11.12 -21.43 -36.96
N ASN A 867 -11.95 -22.02 -36.10
CA ASN A 867 -13.03 -22.95 -36.46
C ASN A 867 -14.43 -22.32 -36.50
N VAL A 868 -14.58 -21.02 -36.22
CA VAL A 868 -15.91 -20.36 -36.21
C VAL A 868 -16.53 -20.37 -37.61
N ASN A 869 -17.79 -20.80 -37.70
CA ASN A 869 -18.52 -21.00 -38.96
C ASN A 869 -19.74 -20.07 -39.15
N THR A 870 -19.90 -19.05 -38.32
CA THR A 870 -21.01 -18.10 -38.37
C THR A 870 -20.73 -16.99 -39.39
N SER A 871 -21.79 -16.46 -40.03
CA SER A 871 -21.68 -15.30 -40.95
C SER A 871 -21.39 -13.98 -40.22
N GLU A 872 -21.68 -13.93 -38.92
CA GLU A 872 -21.42 -12.79 -38.04
C GLU A 872 -20.50 -13.28 -36.91
N HIS A 873 -19.22 -12.92 -36.97
CA HIS A 873 -18.22 -13.32 -35.97
C HIS A 873 -17.65 -12.13 -35.23
N ILE A 874 -17.24 -11.08 -35.93
CA ILE A 874 -16.76 -9.82 -35.35
C ILE A 874 -17.68 -8.71 -35.79
N THR A 875 -18.31 -8.03 -34.84
CA THR A 875 -19.11 -6.83 -35.06
C THR A 875 -18.32 -5.64 -34.55
N LEU A 876 -18.15 -4.63 -35.38
CA LEU A 876 -17.30 -3.47 -35.14
C LEU A 876 -18.09 -2.19 -35.38
N ASP A 877 -17.77 -1.11 -34.68
CA ASP A 877 -18.16 0.24 -35.09
C ASP A 877 -16.97 0.94 -35.74
N LEU A 878 -17.21 1.66 -36.82
CA LEU A 878 -16.19 2.39 -37.57
C LEU A 878 -16.61 3.85 -37.69
N THR A 879 -15.76 4.79 -37.29
CA THR A 879 -16.13 6.22 -37.23
C THR A 879 -15.64 7.04 -38.43
N VAL A 880 -14.69 6.50 -39.22
CA VAL A 880 -14.12 7.13 -40.42
C VAL A 880 -14.13 6.19 -41.61
N ASN A 881 -14.04 6.71 -42.84
CA ASN A 881 -13.79 5.84 -44.00
C ASN A 881 -12.46 5.11 -43.79
N ALA A 882 -12.43 3.79 -43.90
CA ALA A 882 -11.20 3.02 -43.69
C ALA A 882 -11.10 1.82 -44.62
N THR A 883 -9.86 1.48 -44.98
CA THR A 883 -9.53 0.30 -45.79
C THR A 883 -9.10 -0.84 -44.88
N PHE A 884 -9.86 -1.93 -44.88
CA PHE A 884 -9.60 -3.13 -44.10
C PHE A 884 -8.73 -4.07 -44.92
N TYR A 885 -7.69 -4.62 -44.30
CA TYR A 885 -6.79 -5.62 -44.85
C TYR A 885 -6.87 -6.89 -44.00
N THR A 886 -7.61 -7.89 -44.47
CA THR A 886 -7.73 -9.18 -43.80
C THR A 886 -6.55 -10.08 -44.16
N ILE A 887 -5.77 -10.47 -43.16
CA ILE A 887 -4.58 -11.33 -43.27
C ILE A 887 -5.02 -12.78 -42.98
N TYR A 888 -5.04 -13.59 -44.03
CA TYR A 888 -5.62 -14.94 -44.02
C TYR A 888 -4.54 -16.03 -44.17
N ASP A 889 -4.61 -17.05 -43.31
CA ASP A 889 -3.72 -18.22 -43.34
C ASP A 889 -4.18 -19.25 -44.39
N ARG A 890 -3.31 -19.48 -45.37
CA ARG A 890 -3.57 -20.37 -46.53
C ARG A 890 -3.32 -21.86 -46.29
N ARG A 891 -2.78 -22.28 -45.13
CA ARG A 891 -2.32 -23.66 -44.88
C ARG A 891 -3.38 -24.75 -45.10
N GLY A 892 -4.67 -24.41 -45.06
CA GLY A 892 -5.77 -25.36 -45.28
C GLY A 892 -6.40 -25.34 -46.67
N SER A 893 -6.28 -24.23 -47.40
CA SER A 893 -6.80 -24.01 -48.76
C SER A 893 -6.48 -22.59 -49.20
N ASP A 894 -6.16 -22.40 -50.49
CA ASP A 894 -6.12 -21.07 -51.12
C ASP A 894 -7.53 -20.49 -51.36
N THR A 895 -8.59 -21.26 -51.09
CA THR A 895 -9.99 -20.81 -51.18
C THR A 895 -10.39 -20.16 -49.85
N PRO A 896 -10.63 -18.83 -49.81
CA PRO A 896 -11.03 -18.14 -48.59
C PRO A 896 -12.50 -18.44 -48.23
N PRO A 897 -12.95 -18.12 -47.00
CA PRO A 897 -14.36 -18.20 -46.63
C PRO A 897 -15.25 -17.34 -47.53
N ALA A 898 -16.52 -17.74 -47.67
CA ALA A 898 -17.43 -17.17 -48.67
C ALA A 898 -17.59 -15.64 -48.58
N TRP A 899 -17.53 -15.07 -47.37
CA TRP A 899 -17.66 -13.63 -47.16
C TRP A 899 -16.46 -12.82 -47.70
N LEU A 900 -15.26 -13.43 -47.78
CA LEU A 900 -14.07 -12.83 -48.40
C LEU A 900 -14.05 -12.98 -49.93
N SER A 901 -14.91 -13.81 -50.52
CA SER A 901 -14.94 -14.00 -51.99
C SER A 901 -15.27 -12.71 -52.78
N SER A 902 -15.94 -11.75 -52.11
CA SER A 902 -16.27 -10.43 -52.66
C SER A 902 -15.19 -9.36 -52.40
N TRP A 903 -14.12 -9.70 -51.69
CA TRP A 903 -13.03 -8.79 -51.35
C TRP A 903 -11.89 -8.91 -52.38
N THR A 904 -11.12 -7.83 -52.55
CA THR A 904 -10.01 -7.79 -53.52
C THR A 904 -8.77 -8.44 -52.92
N ARG A 905 -8.22 -9.49 -53.55
CA ARG A 905 -6.93 -10.07 -53.15
C ARG A 905 -5.78 -9.16 -53.57
N THR A 906 -4.83 -8.91 -52.67
CA THR A 906 -3.67 -8.03 -52.91
C THR A 906 -2.38 -8.81 -53.20
N THR A 907 -1.32 -8.08 -53.57
CA THR A 907 0.05 -8.59 -53.70
C THR A 907 0.95 -8.21 -52.51
N LEU A 908 0.36 -7.72 -51.41
CA LEU A 908 1.12 -7.27 -50.24
C LEU A 908 1.81 -8.45 -49.56
N ASN A 909 3.08 -8.27 -49.21
CA ASN A 909 3.87 -9.30 -48.56
C ASN A 909 3.72 -9.20 -47.03
N VAL A 910 3.18 -10.25 -46.41
CA VAL A 910 3.02 -10.37 -44.95
C VAL A 910 3.49 -11.75 -44.49
N THR A 911 4.40 -11.80 -43.53
CA THR A 911 4.94 -13.02 -42.92
C THR A 911 4.95 -12.89 -41.39
N SER A 912 5.04 -14.02 -40.68
CA SER A 912 5.10 -14.07 -39.22
C SER A 912 6.11 -15.09 -38.70
N SER A 913 6.39 -15.04 -37.40
CA SER A 913 7.22 -16.04 -36.70
C SER A 913 6.62 -17.45 -36.72
N ASP A 914 5.32 -17.60 -36.99
CA ASP A 914 4.75 -18.86 -37.48
C ASP A 914 5.15 -19.05 -38.96
N THR A 915 6.31 -19.71 -39.14
CA THR A 915 6.85 -20.01 -40.47
C THR A 915 5.94 -20.91 -41.30
N GLY A 916 5.07 -21.70 -40.66
CA GLY A 916 4.11 -22.55 -41.36
C GLY A 916 2.98 -21.77 -42.03
N ALA A 917 2.53 -20.68 -41.41
CA ALA A 917 1.46 -19.81 -41.93
C ALA A 917 1.94 -18.89 -43.07
N SER A 918 3.26 -18.66 -43.12
CA SER A 918 3.87 -17.63 -43.95
C SER A 918 4.16 -18.12 -45.37
N PRO A 919 4.04 -17.26 -46.40
CA PRO A 919 3.36 -15.95 -46.40
C PRO A 919 1.84 -16.07 -46.33
N TYR A 920 1.20 -15.07 -45.71
CA TYR A 920 -0.26 -14.93 -45.64
C TYR A 920 -0.84 -14.41 -46.96
N ILE A 921 -2.14 -14.66 -47.18
CA ILE A 921 -2.92 -14.01 -48.24
C ILE A 921 -3.61 -12.79 -47.66
N VAL A 922 -3.46 -11.63 -48.29
CA VAL A 922 -4.09 -10.39 -47.83
C VAL A 922 -5.25 -10.02 -48.76
N PHE A 923 -6.44 -9.85 -48.19
CA PHE A 923 -7.64 -9.33 -48.88
C PHE A 923 -7.92 -7.91 -48.42
N THR A 924 -8.42 -7.05 -49.30
CA THR A 924 -8.74 -5.66 -48.99
C THR A 924 -10.14 -5.26 -49.40
N ARG A 925 -10.76 -4.38 -48.60
CA ARG A 925 -12.03 -3.71 -48.88
C ARG A 925 -12.13 -2.41 -48.08
N THR A 926 -12.67 -1.36 -48.70
CA THR A 926 -12.96 -0.10 -48.02
C THR A 926 -14.39 -0.07 -47.47
N PHE A 927 -14.53 0.41 -46.25
CA PHE A 927 -15.81 0.63 -45.58
C PHE A 927 -16.01 2.10 -45.26
N ALA A 928 -17.27 2.54 -45.32
CA ALA A 928 -17.69 3.83 -44.79
C ALA A 928 -18.01 3.71 -43.29
N PRO A 929 -18.06 4.83 -42.54
CA PRO A 929 -18.45 4.82 -41.13
C PRO A 929 -19.77 4.06 -40.89
N GLY A 930 -19.84 3.38 -39.75
CA GLY A 930 -20.96 2.59 -39.28
C GLY A 930 -20.57 1.18 -38.87
N THR A 931 -21.57 0.36 -38.59
CA THR A 931 -21.38 -1.01 -38.10
C THR A 931 -20.86 -1.95 -39.20
N ILE A 932 -19.71 -2.57 -38.96
CA ILE A 932 -19.08 -3.54 -39.86
C ILE A 932 -19.18 -4.94 -39.26
N ILE A 933 -19.56 -5.92 -40.08
CA ILE A 933 -19.67 -7.33 -39.66
C ILE A 933 -18.73 -8.18 -40.49
N LEU A 934 -17.84 -8.92 -39.82
CA LEU A 934 -16.91 -9.88 -40.41
C LEU A 934 -17.31 -11.31 -40.03
N GLY A 935 -17.27 -12.23 -40.99
CA GLY A 935 -17.66 -13.63 -40.77
C GLY A 935 -16.53 -14.52 -40.26
N GLY A 936 -16.88 -15.67 -39.68
CA GLY A 936 -15.90 -16.64 -39.20
C GLY A 936 -15.08 -17.30 -40.33
N ASN A 937 -13.95 -17.88 -39.97
CA ASN A 937 -13.02 -18.53 -40.91
C ASN A 937 -13.62 -19.73 -41.69
N LYS A 938 -14.67 -20.36 -41.16
CA LYS A 938 -15.40 -21.48 -41.79
C LYS A 938 -16.79 -21.10 -42.31
N ALA A 939 -17.14 -19.81 -42.30
CA ALA A 939 -18.46 -19.35 -42.72
C ALA A 939 -18.70 -19.62 -44.21
N GLY A 940 -19.88 -20.19 -44.53
CA GLY A 940 -20.28 -20.46 -45.91
C GLY A 940 -19.51 -21.59 -46.63
N GLY A 941 -18.88 -22.51 -45.88
CA GLY A 941 -18.23 -23.71 -46.45
C GLY A 941 -16.73 -23.57 -46.76
N GLY A 942 -16.03 -22.60 -46.16
CA GLY A 942 -14.58 -22.43 -46.30
C GLY A 942 -13.78 -23.60 -45.72
N ASN A 943 -12.66 -23.96 -46.38
CA ASN A 943 -11.73 -25.00 -45.90
C ASN A 943 -10.75 -24.43 -44.86
N SER A 944 -10.44 -25.26 -43.86
CA SER A 944 -9.85 -24.91 -42.55
C SER A 944 -8.44 -24.30 -42.59
N ALA A 945 -8.33 -22.97 -42.53
CA ALA A 945 -7.09 -22.27 -42.19
C ALA A 945 -6.41 -22.85 -40.93
N GLY A 946 -5.08 -22.92 -40.92
CA GLY A 946 -4.30 -23.44 -39.79
C GLY A 946 -4.40 -22.58 -38.53
N SER A 947 -4.63 -21.28 -38.75
CA SER A 947 -4.79 -20.21 -37.78
C SER A 947 -6.00 -19.32 -38.12
N ASN A 948 -6.47 -18.51 -37.16
CA ASN A 948 -7.51 -17.53 -37.39
C ASN A 948 -7.01 -16.37 -38.27
N TYR A 949 -7.89 -15.65 -38.95
CA TYR A 949 -7.50 -14.42 -39.64
C TYR A 949 -7.28 -13.28 -38.65
N THR A 950 -6.49 -12.28 -39.04
CA THR A 950 -6.37 -10.99 -38.34
C THR A 950 -6.64 -9.86 -39.34
N VAL A 951 -6.92 -8.64 -38.88
CA VAL A 951 -7.33 -7.53 -39.77
C VAL A 951 -6.53 -6.29 -39.43
N ILE A 952 -5.93 -5.62 -40.43
CA ILE A 952 -5.34 -4.29 -40.26
C ILE A 952 -6.25 -3.27 -40.93
N VAL A 953 -6.62 -2.22 -40.22
CA VAL A 953 -7.50 -1.16 -40.67
C VAL A 953 -6.68 0.11 -40.89
N GLN A 954 -6.72 0.62 -42.11
CA GLN A 954 -6.03 1.84 -42.53
C GLN A 954 -7.07 2.94 -42.79
N PRO A 955 -7.22 3.92 -41.88
CA PRO A 955 -8.11 5.05 -42.08
C PRO A 955 -7.76 5.83 -43.34
N GLN A 956 -8.76 6.26 -44.10
CA GLN A 956 -8.57 7.19 -45.20
C GLN A 956 -8.48 8.59 -44.58
N THR A 957 -7.27 9.11 -44.43
CA THR A 957 -6.99 10.33 -43.69
C THR A 957 -7.62 11.58 -44.33
N THR A 958 -8.45 12.29 -43.57
CA THR A 958 -8.40 13.75 -43.46
C THR A 958 -7.90 14.05 -42.05
N PRO A 959 -6.78 14.75 -41.83
CA PRO A 959 -6.10 14.71 -40.52
C PRO A 959 -6.64 15.76 -39.52
N PRO A 960 -6.77 15.40 -38.22
CA PRO A 960 -6.59 16.30 -37.06
C PRO A 960 -5.37 15.91 -36.19
N PRO A 961 -4.93 16.75 -35.23
CA PRO A 961 -3.52 16.93 -34.85
C PRO A 961 -3.00 16.05 -33.69
N SER A 962 -1.67 15.91 -33.63
CA SER A 962 -0.85 15.25 -32.59
C SER A 962 -0.55 16.20 -31.39
N PRO A 963 -0.14 15.72 -30.20
CA PRO A 963 0.16 16.58 -29.03
C PRO A 963 1.27 17.57 -29.37
N GLY A 964 1.06 18.87 -29.12
CA GLY A 964 2.00 19.92 -29.49
C GLY A 964 3.27 19.92 -28.63
N PRO A 965 4.46 20.22 -29.20
CA PRO A 965 5.70 20.39 -28.43
C PRO A 965 5.63 21.59 -27.48
N GLN A 966 6.23 21.43 -26.29
CA GLN A 966 6.37 22.45 -25.25
C GLN A 966 6.86 23.80 -25.80
N PRO A 967 6.30 24.94 -25.35
CA PRO A 967 6.61 26.26 -25.89
C PRO A 967 8.07 26.67 -25.62
N PHE A 968 8.67 27.38 -26.58
CA PHE A 968 9.99 27.99 -26.42
C PHE A 968 9.91 29.19 -25.48
N MET A 969 10.80 29.24 -24.48
CA MET A 969 10.77 30.25 -23.45
C MET A 969 11.80 31.35 -23.74
N GLU A 970 11.34 32.59 -23.84
CA GLU A 970 12.20 33.78 -23.96
C GLU A 970 13.01 33.95 -22.68
N GLU A 971 14.32 34.21 -22.78
CA GLU A 971 15.17 34.49 -21.61
C GLU A 971 15.95 35.79 -21.78
N ASN A 972 15.90 36.65 -20.76
CA ASN A 972 16.69 37.89 -20.67
C ASN A 972 16.53 38.84 -21.87
N GLY A 973 15.33 38.90 -22.44
CA GLY A 973 14.97 39.69 -23.60
C GLY A 973 15.33 39.03 -24.94
N LEU A 974 15.65 37.73 -24.97
CA LEU A 974 16.07 37.03 -26.18
C LEU A 974 15.33 35.70 -26.36
N LEU A 975 14.74 35.49 -27.53
CA LEU A 975 14.13 34.24 -27.95
C LEU A 975 14.74 33.78 -29.28
N VAL A 976 15.22 32.54 -29.33
CA VAL A 976 15.78 31.93 -30.55
C VAL A 976 15.11 30.58 -30.79
N VAL A 977 14.57 30.38 -31.99
CA VAL A 977 13.98 29.09 -32.40
C VAL A 977 14.68 28.55 -33.65
N GLU A 978 14.98 27.26 -33.64
CA GLU A 978 15.38 26.52 -34.84
C GLU A 978 14.14 26.30 -35.71
N ALA A 979 14.27 26.53 -37.02
CA ALA A 979 13.11 26.50 -37.90
C ALA A 979 12.54 25.07 -38.03
N GLU A 980 13.38 24.04 -38.01
CA GLU A 980 12.91 22.66 -38.08
C GLU A 980 12.17 22.18 -36.82
N HIS A 981 12.26 22.92 -35.72
CA HIS A 981 11.63 22.57 -34.43
C HIS A 981 10.22 23.17 -34.27
N TYR A 982 9.43 23.17 -35.36
CA TYR A 982 8.07 23.71 -35.40
C TYR A 982 7.07 22.88 -34.58
N THR A 983 6.05 23.55 -34.06
CA THR A 983 4.90 22.95 -33.36
C THR A 983 3.85 22.43 -34.34
N ALA A 984 3.67 23.10 -35.48
CA ALA A 984 2.69 22.68 -36.49
C ALA A 984 3.08 23.13 -37.91
N LEU A 985 2.63 22.37 -38.91
CA LEU A 985 2.60 22.76 -40.32
C LEU A 985 1.15 22.79 -40.81
N ASP A 986 0.79 23.83 -41.56
CA ASP A 986 -0.53 23.96 -42.19
C ASP A 986 -0.36 24.37 -43.66
N SER A 987 -1.08 23.70 -44.56
CA SER A 987 -1.07 24.03 -45.98
C SER A 987 -1.84 25.32 -46.30
N ARG A 988 -2.76 25.78 -45.44
CA ARG A 988 -3.56 27.04 -45.53
C ARG A 988 -4.23 27.32 -46.89
N ASN A 989 -4.49 26.29 -47.69
CA ASN A 989 -4.93 26.39 -49.09
C ASN A 989 -3.93 27.14 -49.97
N ASP A 990 -2.66 26.78 -49.83
CA ASP A 990 -1.60 27.34 -50.65
C ASP A 990 -1.95 27.27 -52.14
N PRO A 991 -1.81 28.35 -52.92
CA PRO A 991 -2.16 28.36 -54.34
C PRO A 991 -1.45 27.29 -55.18
N ASN A 992 -0.36 26.74 -54.67
CA ASN A 992 0.43 25.72 -55.35
C ASN A 992 0.48 24.40 -54.58
N ASP A 993 -0.32 24.26 -53.51
CA ASP A 993 -0.42 23.04 -52.71
C ASP A 993 0.95 22.52 -52.22
N VAL A 994 1.86 23.44 -51.89
CA VAL A 994 3.17 23.10 -51.34
C VAL A 994 3.16 23.25 -49.82
N ALA A 995 4.00 22.48 -49.14
CA ALA A 995 4.21 22.53 -47.71
C ALA A 995 5.68 22.87 -47.39
N TRP A 996 5.91 23.46 -46.21
CA TRP A 996 7.24 23.53 -45.64
C TRP A 996 7.76 22.12 -45.39
N GLN A 997 9.05 21.92 -45.63
CA GLN A 997 9.75 20.66 -45.41
C GLN A 997 11.09 20.94 -44.74
N VAL A 998 11.51 20.01 -43.89
CA VAL A 998 12.87 20.02 -43.33
C VAL A 998 13.82 19.49 -44.38
N ALA A 999 14.85 20.27 -44.70
CA ALA A 999 15.93 19.87 -45.59
C ALA A 999 17.24 19.80 -44.81
N ALA A 1000 18.11 18.89 -45.25
CA ALA A 1000 19.48 18.74 -44.77
C ALA A 1000 20.39 18.48 -45.97
N GLY A 1001 21.57 19.09 -46.02
CA GLY A 1001 22.55 18.87 -47.11
C GLY A 1001 23.20 20.12 -47.72
N GLU A 1002 22.73 21.32 -47.41
CA GLU A 1002 23.42 22.57 -47.75
C GLU A 1002 24.38 22.98 -46.62
N PRO A 1003 25.67 23.22 -46.83
CA PRO A 1003 26.57 23.55 -45.73
C PRO A 1003 26.27 24.93 -45.11
N GLY A 1004 26.37 25.05 -43.78
CA GLY A 1004 26.39 26.32 -43.05
C GLY A 1004 25.07 26.79 -42.42
N TYR A 1005 24.05 25.92 -42.33
CA TYR A 1005 22.90 26.09 -41.41
C TYR A 1005 23.27 25.58 -40.00
N ALA A 1006 22.51 25.99 -38.99
CA ALA A 1006 22.73 25.58 -37.61
C ALA A 1006 21.78 24.43 -37.23
N GLY A 1007 22.10 23.65 -36.20
CA GLY A 1007 21.23 22.55 -35.79
C GLY A 1007 21.23 21.37 -36.76
N SER A 1008 20.07 20.74 -36.94
CA SER A 1008 19.93 19.44 -37.62
C SER A 1008 19.42 19.56 -39.05
N GLY A 1009 18.76 20.67 -39.38
CA GLY A 1009 18.22 20.97 -40.69
C GLY A 1009 17.86 22.44 -40.86
N PHE A 1010 17.06 22.74 -41.87
CA PHE A 1010 16.42 24.04 -42.06
C PHE A 1010 15.09 23.85 -42.77
N LEU A 1011 14.18 24.82 -42.67
CA LEU A 1011 12.92 24.80 -43.41
C LEU A 1011 13.08 25.37 -44.81
N THR A 1012 12.54 24.65 -45.80
CA THR A 1012 12.39 25.16 -47.16
C THR A 1012 11.13 24.60 -47.81
N THR A 1013 10.86 24.97 -49.05
CA THR A 1013 9.74 24.46 -49.85
C THR A 1013 10.26 23.96 -51.19
N PRO A 1014 9.63 22.93 -51.80
CA PRO A 1014 10.12 22.33 -53.06
C PRO A 1014 10.15 23.30 -54.26
N LEU A 1015 11.11 23.12 -55.19
CA LEU A 1015 11.21 23.88 -56.44
C LEU A 1015 10.77 23.07 -57.68
N PRO A 1016 10.33 23.73 -58.78
CA PRO A 1016 9.83 25.10 -58.90
C PRO A 1016 8.29 25.09 -58.99
N GLN A 1017 7.58 25.78 -58.10
CA GLN A 1017 6.12 25.85 -58.21
C GLN A 1017 5.56 27.27 -58.01
N GLY A 1018 5.11 27.81 -59.15
CA GLY A 1018 3.96 28.71 -59.32
C GLY A 1018 3.97 30.08 -58.62
N THR A 1019 2.79 30.70 -58.56
CA THR A 1019 2.60 32.10 -58.15
C THR A 1019 2.88 32.31 -56.66
N ASN A 1020 3.42 33.47 -56.30
CA ASN A 1020 3.74 33.83 -54.91
C ASN A 1020 2.53 33.63 -53.97
N GLY A 1021 2.78 33.05 -52.80
CA GLY A 1021 1.81 32.94 -51.72
C GLY A 1021 1.49 34.31 -51.09
N SER A 1022 0.32 34.42 -50.47
CA SER A 1022 -0.07 35.60 -49.68
C SER A 1022 -0.21 35.23 -48.21
N TRP A 1023 -0.15 36.20 -47.30
CA TRP A 1023 -0.32 35.94 -45.86
C TRP A 1023 -1.57 35.12 -45.55
N SER A 1024 -2.68 35.39 -46.23
CA SER A 1024 -3.96 34.74 -45.94
C SER A 1024 -4.04 33.27 -46.33
N ASN A 1025 -3.23 32.81 -47.30
CA ASN A 1025 -3.39 31.48 -47.87
C ASN A 1025 -2.10 30.71 -48.08
N ALA A 1026 -0.93 31.26 -47.77
CA ALA A 1026 0.32 30.53 -47.97
C ALA A 1026 0.55 29.51 -46.86
N CYS A 1027 1.17 28.37 -47.22
CA CYS A 1027 1.51 27.35 -46.25
C CYS A 1027 2.37 27.91 -45.10
N GLU A 1028 2.11 27.41 -43.90
CA GLU A 1028 2.57 27.92 -42.61
C GLU A 1028 3.36 26.86 -41.85
N ALA A 1029 4.41 27.31 -41.18
CA ALA A 1029 5.03 26.65 -40.05
C ALA A 1029 4.81 27.53 -38.80
N ALA A 1030 4.47 26.94 -37.67
CA ALA A 1030 4.18 27.67 -36.44
C ALA A 1030 4.94 27.09 -35.24
N TRP A 1031 5.32 27.94 -34.29
CA TRP A 1031 5.96 27.60 -33.03
C TRP A 1031 5.17 28.20 -31.87
N ALA A 1032 4.94 27.42 -30.82
CA ALA A 1032 4.48 27.94 -29.54
C ALA A 1032 5.65 28.60 -28.79
N ILE A 1033 5.46 29.82 -28.30
CA ILE A 1033 6.49 30.60 -27.59
C ILE A 1033 5.90 31.24 -26.32
N THR A 1034 6.73 31.44 -25.30
CA THR A 1034 6.38 32.14 -24.06
C THR A 1034 7.29 33.35 -23.91
N ILE A 1035 6.71 34.54 -23.87
CA ILE A 1035 7.41 35.82 -23.63
C ILE A 1035 7.37 36.10 -22.13
N GLN A 1036 8.53 36.26 -21.49
CA GLN A 1036 8.62 36.58 -20.07
C GLN A 1036 8.62 38.08 -19.83
N GLN A 1037 9.31 38.85 -20.69
CA GLN A 1037 9.40 40.29 -20.60
C GLN A 1037 8.57 40.99 -21.68
N PRO A 1038 7.52 41.74 -21.32
CA PRO A 1038 6.75 42.49 -22.31
C PRO A 1038 7.58 43.65 -22.88
N GLY A 1039 7.41 43.95 -24.16
CA GLY A 1039 8.01 45.13 -24.80
C GLY A 1039 8.20 44.98 -26.31
N THR A 1040 8.95 45.91 -26.90
CA THR A 1040 9.20 45.97 -28.34
C THR A 1040 10.38 45.07 -28.76
N TYR A 1041 10.10 43.89 -29.31
CA TYR A 1041 11.11 42.97 -29.82
C TYR A 1041 11.50 43.28 -31.27
N THR A 1042 12.79 43.20 -31.57
CA THR A 1042 13.34 43.23 -32.92
C THR A 1042 13.41 41.81 -33.48
N ALA A 1043 12.73 41.57 -34.61
CA ALA A 1043 12.69 40.27 -35.26
C ALA A 1043 13.79 40.11 -36.33
N TRP A 1044 14.44 38.96 -36.31
CA TRP A 1044 15.50 38.53 -37.22
C TRP A 1044 15.24 37.11 -37.72
N VAL A 1045 15.65 36.82 -38.96
CA VAL A 1045 15.60 35.48 -39.54
C VAL A 1045 16.93 35.19 -40.23
N ARG A 1046 17.49 34.01 -40.00
CA ARG A 1046 18.63 33.49 -40.73
C ARG A 1046 18.12 32.76 -41.96
N ARG A 1047 18.46 33.29 -43.14
CA ARG A 1047 17.87 32.89 -44.41
C ARG A 1047 18.89 32.46 -45.45
N LEU A 1048 18.44 31.61 -46.38
CA LEU A 1048 19.09 31.31 -47.65
C LEU A 1048 18.16 31.74 -48.79
N ALA A 1049 18.64 32.63 -49.66
CA ALA A 1049 17.82 33.29 -50.67
C ALA A 1049 18.49 33.25 -52.04
N PRO A 1050 18.44 32.12 -52.75
CA PRO A 1050 19.41 31.84 -53.81
C PRO A 1050 19.33 32.78 -55.04
N ASP A 1051 18.15 33.32 -55.33
CA ASP A 1051 17.95 34.27 -56.42
C ASP A 1051 16.70 35.15 -56.20
N GLY A 1052 16.43 36.06 -57.14
CA GLY A 1052 15.33 37.02 -57.04
C GLY A 1052 13.91 36.44 -57.18
N ALA A 1053 13.77 35.13 -57.43
CA ALA A 1053 12.47 34.44 -57.45
C ALA A 1053 12.28 33.52 -56.22
N ARG A 1054 13.28 33.47 -55.33
CA ARG A 1054 13.34 32.59 -54.15
C ARG A 1054 13.92 33.37 -52.97
N ASN A 1055 13.37 34.54 -52.67
CA ASN A 1055 13.99 35.49 -51.73
C ASN A 1055 13.07 35.99 -50.62
N SER A 1056 11.84 35.49 -50.53
CA SER A 1056 10.85 36.03 -49.59
C SER A 1056 9.99 34.99 -48.87
N ALA A 1057 9.68 35.32 -47.62
CA ALA A 1057 8.71 34.67 -46.74
C ALA A 1057 8.05 35.74 -45.85
N PHE A 1058 7.02 35.37 -45.10
CA PHE A 1058 6.34 36.21 -44.13
C PHE A 1058 6.57 35.66 -42.71
N LEU A 1059 6.66 36.54 -41.72
CA LEU A 1059 6.52 36.17 -40.30
C LEU A 1059 5.39 36.98 -39.68
N GLY A 1060 4.71 36.36 -38.73
CA GLY A 1060 3.74 37.00 -37.88
C GLY A 1060 3.77 36.38 -36.49
N ILE A 1061 3.06 37.04 -35.58
CA ILE A 1061 2.78 36.54 -34.25
C ILE A 1061 1.27 36.66 -34.03
N ASP A 1062 0.64 35.62 -33.51
CA ASP A 1062 -0.80 35.54 -33.24
C ASP A 1062 -1.67 35.92 -34.45
N ASP A 1063 -1.29 35.39 -35.62
CA ASP A 1063 -1.89 35.63 -36.95
C ASP A 1063 -1.81 37.08 -37.44
N THR A 1064 -1.04 37.92 -36.74
CA THR A 1064 -0.76 39.30 -37.13
C THR A 1064 0.58 39.38 -37.87
N PRO A 1065 0.60 39.73 -39.17
CA PRO A 1065 1.85 39.82 -39.93
C PRO A 1065 2.66 41.03 -39.46
N LEU A 1066 3.96 40.82 -39.19
CA LEU A 1066 4.90 41.90 -38.86
C LEU A 1066 5.07 42.88 -40.02
N ALA A 1067 5.34 42.34 -41.22
CA ALA A 1067 5.34 43.00 -42.54
C ALA A 1067 5.67 41.95 -43.62
N SER A 1068 5.35 42.22 -44.90
CA SER A 1068 5.83 41.40 -46.02
C SER A 1068 7.27 41.73 -46.36
N TRP A 1069 8.15 40.73 -46.45
CA TRP A 1069 9.57 40.97 -46.75
C TRP A 1069 9.93 40.53 -48.16
N ASP A 1070 10.09 41.50 -49.06
CA ASP A 1070 10.66 41.32 -50.39
C ASP A 1070 12.15 41.65 -50.34
N ASN A 1071 12.98 40.63 -50.11
CA ASN A 1071 14.39 40.83 -49.80
C ASN A 1071 15.26 40.71 -51.06
N ARG A 1072 15.32 41.81 -51.82
CA ARG A 1072 15.81 41.87 -53.21
C ARG A 1072 17.27 41.47 -53.44
N ALA A 1073 18.09 41.38 -52.40
CA ALA A 1073 19.48 40.93 -52.53
C ALA A 1073 19.56 39.40 -52.42
N ALA A 1074 19.85 38.73 -53.54
CA ALA A 1074 20.10 37.30 -53.59
C ALA A 1074 21.39 36.94 -52.84
N SER A 1075 21.34 35.86 -52.06
CA SER A 1075 22.46 35.28 -51.33
C SER A 1075 22.36 33.76 -51.34
N ASN A 1076 23.34 33.12 -52.00
CA ASN A 1076 23.58 31.67 -51.91
C ASN A 1076 24.35 31.29 -50.61
N GLN A 1077 24.32 32.16 -49.60
CA GLN A 1077 24.94 31.98 -48.30
C GLN A 1077 23.91 32.32 -47.22
N TRP A 1078 23.97 31.61 -46.09
CA TRP A 1078 23.15 31.89 -44.92
C TRP A 1078 23.45 33.26 -44.34
N THR A 1079 22.45 34.14 -44.27
CA THR A 1079 22.59 35.52 -43.80
C THR A 1079 21.46 35.91 -42.86
N TRP A 1080 21.79 36.67 -41.82
CA TRP A 1080 20.79 37.26 -40.92
C TRP A 1080 20.12 38.47 -41.56
N GLN A 1081 18.80 38.45 -41.61
CA GLN A 1081 17.99 39.56 -42.09
C GLN A 1081 17.20 40.16 -40.92
N LYS A 1082 17.28 41.50 -40.76
CA LYS A 1082 16.41 42.27 -39.87
C LYS A 1082 15.06 42.50 -40.53
N LEU A 1083 13.98 42.29 -39.80
CA LEU A 1083 12.65 42.19 -40.40
C LEU A 1083 11.66 43.22 -39.90
N GLY A 1084 11.88 43.75 -38.69
CA GLY A 1084 11.05 44.79 -38.10
C GLY A 1084 11.07 44.72 -36.59
N GLN A 1085 10.14 45.44 -35.98
CA GLN A 1085 9.88 45.41 -34.55
C GLN A 1085 8.41 45.04 -34.30
N ILE A 1086 8.15 44.34 -33.19
CA ILE A 1086 6.80 43.95 -32.74
C ILE A 1086 6.68 44.15 -31.24
N GLU A 1087 5.53 44.69 -30.82
CA GLU A 1087 5.19 44.80 -29.41
C GLU A 1087 4.59 43.48 -28.93
N LEU A 1088 5.15 42.90 -27.86
CA LEU A 1088 4.66 41.66 -27.27
C LEU A 1088 4.35 41.84 -25.78
N SER A 1089 3.25 41.25 -25.34
CA SER A 1089 2.92 41.10 -23.92
C SER A 1089 3.69 39.94 -23.30
N ALA A 1090 3.73 39.86 -21.96
CA ALA A 1090 4.16 38.65 -21.29
C ALA A 1090 3.06 37.58 -21.38
N GLY A 1091 3.44 36.33 -21.60
CA GLY A 1091 2.52 35.21 -21.77
C GLY A 1091 2.83 34.37 -23.00
N GLU A 1092 1.90 33.46 -23.32
CA GLU A 1092 2.03 32.57 -24.47
C GLU A 1092 1.58 33.23 -25.77
N HIS A 1093 2.34 32.99 -26.83
CA HIS A 1093 2.13 33.53 -28.17
C HIS A 1093 2.43 32.44 -29.22
N THR A 1094 1.91 32.61 -30.42
CA THR A 1094 2.20 31.73 -31.56
C THR A 1094 3.02 32.49 -32.61
N LEU A 1095 4.27 32.05 -32.83
CA LEU A 1095 5.13 32.55 -33.91
C LEU A 1095 4.82 31.80 -35.21
N GLN A 1096 4.65 32.52 -36.32
CA GLN A 1096 4.22 31.91 -37.59
C GLN A 1096 5.10 32.35 -38.75
N LEU A 1097 5.58 31.39 -39.54
CA LEU A 1097 6.33 31.58 -40.79
C LEU A 1097 5.50 31.08 -41.97
N ARG A 1098 5.16 31.96 -42.91
CA ARG A 1098 4.44 31.59 -44.13
C ARG A 1098 5.31 31.80 -45.36
N ARG A 1099 5.27 30.88 -46.31
CA ARG A 1099 6.07 31.08 -47.53
C ARG A 1099 5.51 32.24 -48.36
N ARG A 1100 6.37 32.96 -49.08
CA ARG A 1100 5.93 33.85 -50.17
C ARG A 1100 6.39 33.29 -51.50
N GLU A 1101 7.63 32.81 -51.56
CA GLU A 1101 8.22 32.17 -52.74
C GLU A 1101 8.76 30.78 -52.42
N ALA A 1102 8.68 29.88 -53.39
CA ALA A 1102 9.15 28.51 -53.24
C ALA A 1102 10.69 28.43 -53.24
N GLY A 1103 11.28 27.51 -52.48
CA GLY A 1103 12.75 27.31 -52.40
C GLY A 1103 13.52 28.39 -51.66
N TYR A 1104 12.83 29.21 -50.86
CA TYR A 1104 13.45 30.04 -49.82
C TYR A 1104 13.81 29.16 -48.61
N GLY A 1105 14.99 29.36 -48.03
CA GLY A 1105 15.46 28.62 -46.86
C GLY A 1105 15.41 29.46 -45.59
N VAL A 1106 14.92 28.90 -44.49
CA VAL A 1106 14.88 29.50 -43.15
C VAL A 1106 15.51 28.53 -42.16
N ASP A 1107 16.54 29.01 -41.47
CA ASP A 1107 17.34 28.22 -40.52
C ASP A 1107 16.95 28.57 -39.09
N ARG A 1108 16.99 29.86 -38.72
CA ARG A 1108 16.63 30.32 -37.37
C ARG A 1108 15.77 31.56 -37.39
N ILE A 1109 14.93 31.71 -36.37
CA ILE A 1109 14.14 32.92 -36.10
C ILE A 1109 14.52 33.43 -34.71
N LEU A 1110 14.77 34.74 -34.60
CA LEU A 1110 15.24 35.37 -33.36
C LEU A 1110 14.45 36.65 -33.06
N LEU A 1111 14.00 36.79 -31.82
CA LEU A 1111 13.39 38.00 -31.27
C LEU A 1111 14.29 38.56 -30.18
N SER A 1112 14.65 39.84 -30.26
CA SER A 1112 15.50 40.52 -29.26
C SER A 1112 14.87 41.83 -28.76
N LEU A 1113 14.72 41.95 -27.45
CA LEU A 1113 14.27 43.16 -26.76
C LEU A 1113 15.36 44.26 -26.77
N ASP A 1114 16.64 43.90 -26.96
CA ASP A 1114 17.71 44.87 -27.22
C ASP A 1114 17.66 45.33 -28.70
N PRO A 1115 17.32 46.61 -28.98
CA PRO A 1115 17.23 47.13 -30.35
C PRO A 1115 18.59 47.25 -31.05
N GLY A 1116 19.69 47.24 -30.29
CA GLY A 1116 21.07 47.26 -30.77
C GLY A 1116 21.65 45.88 -31.08
N PHE A 1117 20.94 44.80 -30.74
CA PHE A 1117 21.40 43.44 -30.99
C PHE A 1117 21.41 43.12 -32.49
N ILE A 1118 22.58 42.72 -33.00
CA ILE A 1118 22.79 42.29 -34.39
C ILE A 1118 23.38 40.88 -34.37
N PRO A 1119 22.62 39.84 -34.73
CA PRO A 1119 23.13 38.47 -34.74
C PRO A 1119 24.23 38.29 -35.80
N GLN A 1120 25.25 37.48 -35.46
CA GLN A 1120 26.41 37.17 -36.30
C GLN A 1120 26.55 35.66 -36.46
N GLY A 1121 27.16 35.19 -37.55
CA GLY A 1121 27.39 33.77 -37.80
C GLY A 1121 26.08 32.96 -37.79
N GLU A 1122 26.04 31.88 -37.00
CA GLU A 1122 24.85 31.04 -36.77
C GLU A 1122 23.87 31.64 -35.73
N GLY A 1123 24.26 32.73 -35.06
CA GLY A 1123 23.50 33.33 -33.96
C GLY A 1123 23.63 32.56 -32.63
N PRO A 1124 22.92 33.01 -31.58
CA PRO A 1124 22.91 32.36 -30.26
C PRO A 1124 22.32 30.95 -30.30
N ALA A 1125 22.48 30.19 -29.21
CA ALA A 1125 21.83 28.88 -29.08
C ALA A 1125 20.30 29.01 -29.03
N GLU A 1126 19.60 27.92 -29.40
CA GLU A 1126 18.15 27.84 -29.29
C GLU A 1126 17.69 28.06 -27.84
N SER A 1127 16.57 28.75 -27.66
CA SER A 1127 15.96 29.00 -26.36
C SER A 1127 15.49 27.69 -25.70
N PRO A 1128 15.55 27.58 -24.37
CA PRO A 1128 15.04 26.41 -23.68
C PRO A 1128 13.52 26.29 -23.86
N ARG A 1129 13.00 25.07 -23.71
CA ARG A 1129 11.57 24.81 -23.65
C ARG A 1129 11.11 24.84 -22.19
N ARG A 1130 9.90 25.31 -21.94
CA ARG A 1130 9.27 25.21 -20.62
C ARG A 1130 9.20 23.71 -20.22
N GLN A 1131 9.80 23.38 -19.07
CA GLN A 1131 9.65 22.07 -18.45
C GLN A 1131 8.49 22.18 -17.45
N ASP A 1132 7.52 21.29 -17.57
CA ASP A 1132 6.34 21.22 -16.70
C ASP A 1132 6.65 20.57 -15.36
#